data_AF-A0AAJ3YYU7-F1
#
_entry.id   AF-A0AAJ3YYU7-F1
#
_cell.length_a   1.000
_cell.length_b   1.000
_cell.length_c   1.000
_cell.angle_alpha   90.00
_cell.angle_beta   90.00
_cell.angle_gamma   90.00
#
_symmetry.space_group_name_H-M   'P 1'
#
loop_
_entity.id
_entity.type
_entity.pdbx_description
1 polymer ?
#
loop_
_entity_poly.entity_id
_entity_poly.type
_entity_poly.pdbx_seq_one_letter_code
_entity_poly.pdbx_strand_id
1 'polypeptide(L)'
;MALSYYDKRTAKVEIMCELKKRGWNVFGYKPDNSDPMTDYFDPASWDGIAEKDGYIILIDIYKHDLSMSGKKVTKKGYTIDHAKIAKLQATINDSAASENEKETSRKIIEKMRQKEEMETVVVSQYPVFKHANPSRTNWHIEKDGEIIAKGNRAFSFFDWNNKEESQAKLVKFIDGLENKINEQSKLIPVKKQVIKKVVKPVSIDLTIEEAQEGQTYLVIDKPLTYGVQQGYVYKLTRKQMFNGKLSVSFVRMNKKLNKELTGSSNPANTMYFSESNFKRLFEKGCFHFAELKEVEEVTEKTVYVKAKRDTAQKENLLTGESVETTNKAADENVQETTEQETVTYTLNEEKNGVEIRFSSKPSEEIREQMKAVGFRWSRYSKCWYAKQSDSTISLAKKLSSNDLESQENAFEYPEIDIDDVETYVIDQTIQDREHDAHWIFRTTKRDHTKEIQNLFNSWNDEVKKLIKTTDNQSIIYHLKKDLQRFKKRYYDLYVKYLTLRGNNPSWAVTGRAGRNMNRYNKLVDRENAVMLEFTGIPEEFKRKLSEAKDRIRHTKKEKIKKLVSKINNVIEFKAENKEFTFMNNLEKKRVYTHGDWFICKTCGAFRIFYKGNEVHTMLTTETLNDAKKYATYLINQSNTKIS
;
A
#
# COMPACT_ATOMS: atom_id res chain seq x y z
N MET A 1 -5.29 -9.65 -6.25
CA MET A 1 -4.01 -10.14 -6.81
C MET A 1 -3.45 -9.07 -7.73
N ALA A 2 -2.13 -8.92 -7.81
CA ALA A 2 -1.53 -8.10 -8.85
C ALA A 2 -1.65 -8.85 -10.18
N LEU A 3 -2.14 -8.19 -11.24
CA LEU A 3 -2.22 -8.76 -12.59
C LEU A 3 -0.81 -9.05 -13.12
N SER A 4 -0.63 -10.22 -13.72
CA SER A 4 0.63 -10.59 -14.38
C SER A 4 0.85 -9.75 -15.66
N TYR A 5 2.05 -9.85 -16.23
CA TYR A 5 2.36 -9.22 -17.51
C TYR A 5 1.43 -9.71 -18.64
N TYR A 6 1.19 -11.02 -18.70
CA TYR A 6 0.32 -11.63 -19.71
C TYR A 6 -1.14 -11.20 -19.54
N ASP A 7 -1.64 -11.09 -18.31
CA ASP A 7 -3.00 -10.60 -18.03
C ASP A 7 -3.18 -9.17 -18.53
N LYS A 8 -2.19 -8.30 -18.29
CA LYS A 8 -2.22 -6.91 -18.78
C LYS A 8 -2.18 -6.85 -20.31
N ARG A 9 -1.40 -7.71 -20.96
CA ARG A 9 -1.33 -7.81 -22.42
C ARG A 9 -2.71 -8.15 -23.00
N THR A 10 -3.37 -9.19 -22.47
CA THR A 10 -4.72 -9.58 -22.89
C THR A 10 -5.73 -8.45 -22.64
N ALA A 11 -5.70 -7.85 -21.45
CA ALA A 11 -6.56 -6.71 -21.11
C ALA A 11 -6.36 -5.52 -22.06
N LYS A 12 -5.12 -5.21 -22.49
CA LYS A 12 -4.87 -4.17 -23.50
C LYS A 12 -5.57 -4.50 -24.82
N VAL A 13 -5.47 -5.73 -25.30
CA VAL A 13 -6.12 -6.15 -26.56
C VAL A 13 -7.65 -6.05 -26.44
N GLU A 14 -8.24 -6.41 -25.30
CA GLU A 14 -9.69 -6.24 -25.07
C GLU A 14 -10.12 -4.76 -25.10
N ILE A 15 -9.36 -3.88 -24.43
CA ILE A 15 -9.58 -2.42 -24.50
C ILE A 15 -9.53 -1.92 -25.94
N MET A 16 -8.52 -2.36 -26.69
CA MET A 16 -8.33 -2.00 -28.09
C MET A 16 -9.52 -2.40 -28.96
N CYS A 17 -10.02 -3.62 -28.79
CA CYS A 17 -11.19 -4.11 -29.52
C CYS A 17 -12.43 -3.23 -29.26
N GLU A 18 -12.68 -2.84 -28.00
CA GLU A 18 -13.81 -1.96 -27.66
C GLU A 18 -13.63 -0.52 -28.19
N LEU A 19 -12.41 0.03 -28.13
CA LEU A 19 -12.11 1.33 -28.71
C LEU A 19 -12.33 1.32 -30.23
N LYS A 20 -11.86 0.27 -30.91
CA LYS A 20 -12.05 0.10 -32.36
C LYS A 20 -13.54 0.01 -32.74
N LYS A 21 -14.34 -0.73 -31.96
CA LYS A 21 -15.81 -0.80 -32.14
C LYS A 21 -16.47 0.58 -32.04
N ARG A 22 -15.94 1.47 -31.21
CA ARG A 22 -16.41 2.85 -31.01
C ARG A 22 -15.81 3.87 -31.98
N GLY A 23 -15.11 3.40 -33.01
CA GLY A 23 -14.55 4.26 -34.06
C GLY A 23 -13.26 4.99 -33.68
N TRP A 24 -12.50 4.49 -32.70
CA TRP A 24 -11.16 5.00 -32.42
C TRP A 24 -10.14 4.43 -33.41
N ASN A 25 -9.22 5.27 -33.88
CA ASN A 25 -8.07 4.84 -34.68
C ASN A 25 -7.02 4.26 -33.74
N VAL A 26 -6.66 2.99 -33.94
CA VAL A 26 -5.76 2.23 -33.06
C VAL A 26 -4.41 2.06 -33.75
N PHE A 27 -3.32 2.27 -33.01
CA PHE A 27 -1.96 2.09 -33.50
C PHE A 27 -1.21 1.01 -32.70
N GLY A 28 -0.25 0.34 -33.34
CA GLY A 28 0.61 -0.63 -32.65
C GLY A 28 -0.07 -1.95 -32.27
N TYR A 29 -1.04 -2.39 -33.06
CA TYR A 29 -1.65 -3.71 -32.89
C TYR A 29 -0.86 -4.77 -33.65
N LYS A 30 -0.52 -5.86 -32.97
CA LYS A 30 0.07 -7.07 -33.53
C LYS A 30 -0.94 -8.23 -33.35
N PRO A 31 -1.37 -8.89 -34.44
CA PRO A 31 -2.25 -10.05 -34.36
C PRO A 31 -1.53 -11.24 -33.71
N ASP A 32 -2.32 -12.20 -33.25
CA ASP A 32 -1.80 -13.46 -32.72
C ASP A 32 -1.21 -14.29 -33.87
N ASN A 33 0.09 -14.61 -33.76
CA ASN A 33 0.81 -15.48 -34.69
C ASN A 33 1.29 -16.75 -34.00
N SER A 34 0.71 -17.10 -32.84
CA SER A 34 1.02 -18.36 -32.14
C SER A 34 0.57 -19.54 -32.98
N ASP A 35 1.42 -20.55 -33.07
CA ASP A 35 1.12 -21.78 -33.80
C ASP A 35 0.79 -22.90 -32.80
N PRO A 36 -0.44 -23.43 -32.79
CA PRO A 36 -0.84 -24.48 -31.86
C PRO A 36 -0.16 -25.83 -32.12
N MET A 37 0.48 -26.01 -33.28
CA MET A 37 1.17 -27.23 -33.67
C MET A 37 2.67 -27.20 -33.32
N THR A 38 3.21 -26.03 -32.97
CA THR A 38 4.60 -25.85 -32.53
C THR A 38 4.66 -25.20 -31.15
N ASP A 39 5.85 -25.10 -30.55
CA ASP A 39 6.07 -24.36 -29.31
C ASP A 39 6.25 -22.84 -29.53
N TYR A 40 5.98 -22.37 -30.76
CA TYR A 40 6.06 -20.96 -31.13
C TYR A 40 4.86 -20.16 -30.56
N PHE A 41 5.14 -19.40 -29.51
CA PHE A 41 4.15 -18.59 -28.78
C PHE A 41 4.33 -17.09 -29.02
N ASP A 42 3.45 -16.49 -29.82
CA ASP A 42 3.46 -15.07 -30.17
C ASP A 42 2.03 -14.47 -30.15
N PRO A 43 1.44 -14.28 -28.95
CA PRO A 43 0.03 -13.92 -28.83
C PRO A 43 -0.28 -12.50 -29.34
N ALA A 44 -1.55 -12.13 -29.43
CA ALA A 44 -1.90 -10.75 -29.81
C ALA A 44 -1.35 -9.71 -28.80
N SER A 45 -0.93 -8.54 -29.28
CA SER A 45 -0.51 -7.43 -28.41
C SER A 45 -0.92 -6.07 -28.97
N TRP A 46 -1.07 -5.10 -28.08
CA TRP A 46 -1.34 -3.72 -28.45
C TRP A 46 -0.47 -2.76 -27.63
N ASP A 47 0.13 -1.78 -28.31
CA ASP A 47 1.01 -0.76 -27.70
C ASP A 47 0.29 0.20 -26.75
N GLY A 48 -1.05 0.29 -26.82
CA GLY A 48 -1.84 1.14 -25.90
C GLY A 48 -2.11 2.55 -26.41
N ILE A 49 -2.03 2.79 -27.73
CA ILE A 49 -2.16 4.11 -28.35
C ILE A 49 -3.40 4.13 -29.27
N ALA A 50 -4.32 5.06 -29.01
CA ALA A 50 -5.50 5.28 -29.84
C ALA A 50 -5.81 6.78 -30.00
N GLU A 51 -6.39 7.16 -31.14
CA GLU A 51 -6.73 8.53 -31.50
C GLU A 51 -8.17 8.65 -32.00
N LYS A 52 -8.87 9.71 -31.59
CA LYS A 52 -10.18 10.10 -32.12
C LYS A 52 -10.38 11.60 -31.92
N ASP A 53 -10.77 12.32 -32.98
CA ASP A 53 -11.09 13.76 -32.94
C ASP A 53 -9.99 14.65 -32.30
N GLY A 54 -8.72 14.31 -32.51
CA GLY A 54 -7.56 15.00 -31.93
C GLY A 54 -7.29 14.68 -30.45
N TYR A 55 -8.05 13.78 -29.84
CA TYR A 55 -7.79 13.22 -28.51
C TYR A 55 -7.00 11.94 -28.64
N ILE A 56 -5.92 11.82 -27.86
CA ILE A 56 -5.03 10.67 -27.86
C ILE A 56 -5.15 9.95 -26.51
N ILE A 57 -5.57 8.69 -26.52
CA ILE A 57 -5.60 7.82 -25.35
C ILE A 57 -4.28 7.04 -25.29
N LEU A 58 -3.62 7.10 -24.13
CA LEU A 58 -2.33 6.46 -23.87
C LEU A 58 -2.48 5.54 -22.64
N ILE A 59 -2.34 4.23 -22.85
CA ILE A 59 -2.52 3.21 -21.82
C ILE A 59 -1.20 2.49 -21.56
N ASP A 60 -0.69 2.61 -20.34
CA ASP A 60 0.50 1.91 -19.85
C ASP A 60 1.75 2.17 -20.73
N ILE A 61 1.98 3.46 -21.02
CA ILE A 61 3.08 4.06 -21.76
C ILE A 61 4.15 4.60 -20.80
N TYR A 62 5.39 4.17 -21.01
CA TYR A 62 6.56 4.57 -20.24
C TYR A 62 7.45 5.56 -21.00
N LYS A 63 8.53 6.04 -20.36
CA LYS A 63 9.44 7.03 -20.95
C LYS A 63 10.11 6.56 -22.25
N HIS A 64 10.37 5.26 -22.40
CA HIS A 64 11.00 4.72 -23.61
C HIS A 64 10.03 4.66 -24.81
N ASP A 65 8.74 4.55 -24.52
CA ASP A 65 7.66 4.47 -25.52
C ASP A 65 7.39 5.82 -26.20
N LEU A 66 7.90 6.93 -25.65
CA LEU A 66 7.84 8.27 -26.27
C LEU A 66 8.53 8.32 -27.63
N SER A 67 9.45 7.39 -27.91
CA SER A 67 10.07 7.23 -29.23
C SER A 67 9.06 6.85 -30.34
N MET A 68 7.87 6.36 -29.97
CA MET A 68 6.79 6.05 -30.91
C MET A 68 5.98 7.29 -31.32
N SER A 69 6.09 8.40 -30.60
CA SER A 69 5.38 9.64 -30.91
C SER A 69 5.75 10.17 -32.29
N GLY A 70 4.75 10.35 -33.17
CA GLY A 70 4.97 10.78 -34.55
C GLY A 70 5.70 9.77 -35.45
N LYS A 71 5.95 8.54 -34.97
CA LYS A 71 6.68 7.51 -35.72
C LYS A 71 5.88 7.09 -36.95
N LYS A 72 6.54 7.09 -38.11
CA LYS A 72 6.00 6.55 -39.36
C LYS A 72 6.34 5.06 -39.45
N VAL A 73 5.32 4.22 -39.50
CA VAL A 73 5.47 2.80 -39.79
C VAL A 73 5.52 2.64 -41.29
N THR A 74 6.67 2.23 -41.80
CA THR A 74 6.89 1.97 -43.22
C THR A 74 6.96 0.48 -43.48
N LYS A 75 6.42 0.06 -44.63
CA LYS A 75 6.61 -1.29 -45.17
C LYS A 75 7.50 -1.15 -46.40
N LYS A 76 8.67 -1.78 -46.36
CA LYS A 76 9.60 -1.83 -47.49
C LYS A 76 9.19 -2.95 -48.43
N GLY A 77 8.90 -2.62 -49.69
CA GLY A 77 8.67 -3.61 -50.76
C GLY A 77 9.97 -4.21 -51.30
N TYR A 78 11.07 -3.47 -51.18
CA TYR A 78 12.41 -3.87 -51.57
C TYR A 78 13.31 -4.02 -50.34
N THR A 79 13.94 -5.19 -50.20
CA THR A 79 14.99 -5.41 -49.20
C THR A 79 16.34 -5.13 -49.86
N ILE A 80 17.08 -4.16 -49.33
CA ILE A 80 18.44 -3.88 -49.79
C ILE A 80 19.37 -5.06 -49.48
N ASP A 81 20.15 -5.48 -50.47
CA ASP A 81 21.25 -6.41 -50.28
C ASP A 81 22.44 -5.70 -49.62
N HIS A 82 22.49 -5.78 -48.29
CA HIS A 82 23.57 -5.19 -47.49
C HIS A 82 24.94 -5.79 -47.79
N ALA A 83 25.02 -7.08 -48.21
CA ALA A 83 26.29 -7.71 -48.57
C ALA A 83 26.84 -7.14 -49.88
N LYS A 84 25.96 -6.84 -50.84
CA LYS A 84 26.34 -6.16 -52.08
C LYS A 84 26.77 -4.72 -51.84
N ILE A 85 26.09 -3.97 -50.96
CA ILE A 85 26.53 -2.62 -50.58
C ILE A 85 27.91 -2.65 -49.89
N ALA A 86 28.13 -3.59 -48.98
CA ALA A 86 29.43 -3.72 -48.30
C ALA A 86 30.58 -4.00 -49.28
N LYS A 87 30.34 -4.86 -50.28
CA LYS A 87 31.32 -5.11 -51.36
C LYS A 87 31.60 -3.86 -52.20
N LEU A 88 30.55 -3.11 -52.55
CA LEU A 88 30.68 -1.86 -53.32
C LEU A 88 31.33 -0.73 -52.50
N GLN A 89 31.16 -0.71 -51.18
CA GLN A 89 31.85 0.22 -50.27
C GLN A 89 33.32 -0.15 -50.09
N ALA A 90 33.64 -1.45 -50.04
CA ALA A 90 35.03 -1.91 -50.01
C ALA A 90 35.79 -1.50 -51.28
N THR A 91 35.18 -1.62 -52.47
CA THR A 91 35.78 -1.15 -53.73
C THR A 91 35.93 0.37 -53.80
N ILE A 92 35.08 1.14 -53.11
CA ILE A 92 35.23 2.60 -53.01
C ILE A 92 36.42 3.00 -52.12
N ASN A 93 36.66 2.24 -51.06
CA ASN A 93 37.71 2.52 -50.07
C ASN A 93 39.07 1.93 -50.44
N ASP A 94 39.13 1.06 -51.46
CA ASP A 94 40.38 0.50 -51.96
C ASP A 94 41.21 1.56 -52.69
N SER A 95 42.46 1.73 -52.26
CA SER A 95 43.41 2.68 -52.86
C SER A 95 43.89 2.24 -54.24
N ALA A 96 43.74 0.95 -54.58
CA ALA A 96 44.11 0.39 -55.88
C ALA A 96 43.01 0.52 -56.96
N ALA A 97 41.78 0.89 -56.58
CA ALA A 97 40.65 1.01 -57.52
C ALA A 97 40.71 2.30 -58.34
N SER A 98 40.36 2.23 -59.63
CA SER A 98 40.31 3.40 -60.51
C SER A 98 39.13 4.32 -60.17
N GLU A 99 39.24 5.62 -60.45
CA GLU A 99 38.16 6.56 -60.10
C GLU A 99 36.84 6.28 -60.85
N ASN A 100 36.92 5.70 -62.06
CA ASN A 100 35.74 5.26 -62.79
C ASN A 100 35.01 4.09 -62.08
N GLU A 101 35.75 3.15 -61.48
CA GLU A 101 35.20 2.03 -60.71
C GLU A 101 34.58 2.51 -59.38
N LYS A 102 35.18 3.52 -58.75
CA LYS A 102 34.60 4.16 -57.56
C LYS A 102 33.32 4.91 -57.89
N GLU A 103 33.28 5.64 -59.00
CA GLU A 103 32.10 6.40 -59.41
C GLU A 103 30.93 5.48 -59.83
N THR A 104 31.22 4.41 -60.56
CA THR A 104 30.21 3.39 -60.92
C THR A 104 29.65 2.69 -59.67
N SER A 105 30.51 2.32 -58.71
CA SER A 105 30.07 1.75 -57.43
C SER A 105 29.18 2.70 -56.63
N ARG A 106 29.49 4.00 -56.60
CA ARG A 106 28.64 5.03 -55.96
C ARG A 106 27.27 5.12 -56.64
N LYS A 107 27.23 5.16 -57.98
CA LYS A 107 25.96 5.22 -58.75
C LYS A 107 25.09 3.98 -58.51
N ILE A 108 25.69 2.80 -58.37
CA ILE A 108 24.96 1.56 -58.09
C ILE A 108 24.37 1.57 -56.66
N ILE A 109 25.13 2.02 -55.66
CA ILE A 109 24.62 2.19 -54.29
C ILE A 109 23.46 3.19 -54.28
N GLU A 110 23.62 4.34 -54.93
CA GLU A 110 22.59 5.38 -55.00
C GLU A 110 21.31 4.87 -55.65
N LYS A 111 21.40 4.16 -56.78
CA LYS A 111 20.24 3.55 -57.44
C LYS A 111 19.54 2.51 -56.58
N MET A 112 20.29 1.72 -55.80
CA MET A 112 19.69 0.76 -54.86
C MET A 112 18.98 1.45 -53.70
N ARG A 113 19.51 2.58 -53.20
CA ARG A 113 18.87 3.40 -52.16
C ARG A 113 17.62 4.10 -52.67
N GLN A 114 17.68 4.70 -53.87
CA GLN A 114 16.52 5.32 -54.53
C GLN A 114 15.40 4.30 -54.76
N LYS A 115 15.74 3.08 -55.19
CA LYS A 115 14.76 2.00 -55.36
C LYS A 115 14.10 1.61 -54.02
N GLU A 116 14.88 1.53 -52.94
CA GLU A 116 14.34 1.27 -51.60
C GLU A 116 13.40 2.39 -51.15
N GLU A 117 13.78 3.66 -51.35
CA GLU A 117 12.95 4.81 -51.00
C GLU A 117 11.63 4.82 -51.77
N MET A 118 11.66 4.52 -53.08
CA MET A 118 10.46 4.45 -53.92
C MET A 118 9.51 3.30 -53.53
N GLU A 119 10.05 2.15 -53.11
CA GLU A 119 9.24 0.98 -52.72
C GLU A 119 8.88 0.98 -51.22
N THR A 120 9.27 2.01 -50.47
CA THR A 120 8.92 2.17 -49.05
C THR A 120 7.59 2.91 -48.93
N VAL A 121 6.52 2.19 -48.61
CA VAL A 121 5.18 2.78 -48.41
C VAL A 121 4.95 3.03 -46.91
N VAL A 122 4.53 4.24 -46.53
CA VAL A 122 4.10 4.55 -45.17
C VAL A 122 2.72 3.92 -44.93
N VAL A 123 2.63 2.93 -44.03
CA VAL A 123 1.40 2.18 -43.74
C VAL A 123 0.55 2.88 -42.70
N SER A 124 1.17 3.44 -41.66
CA SER A 124 0.48 4.18 -40.60
C SER A 124 1.43 5.14 -39.92
N GLN A 125 0.94 6.30 -39.51
CA GLN A 125 1.71 7.26 -38.72
C GLN A 125 1.08 7.34 -37.33
N TYR A 126 1.88 7.17 -36.28
CA TYR A 126 1.44 7.35 -34.90
C TYR A 126 1.13 8.83 -34.63
N PRO A 127 0.17 9.13 -33.75
CA PRO A 127 -0.11 10.50 -33.33
C PRO A 127 1.07 11.09 -32.55
N VAL A 128 1.12 12.42 -32.44
CA VAL A 128 2.17 13.13 -31.69
C VAL A 128 1.71 13.35 -30.26
N PHE A 129 2.36 12.67 -29.32
CA PHE A 129 2.16 12.80 -27.87
C PHE A 129 3.47 13.13 -27.14
N LYS A 130 3.40 13.80 -25.99
CA LYS A 130 4.60 14.33 -25.29
C LYS A 130 4.87 13.65 -23.95
N HIS A 131 3.88 13.07 -23.31
CA HIS A 131 4.01 12.61 -21.94
C HIS A 131 3.85 11.09 -21.80
N ALA A 132 4.75 10.50 -21.02
CA ALA A 132 4.53 9.16 -20.48
C ALA A 132 3.48 9.23 -19.36
N ASN A 133 2.89 8.09 -19.00
CA ASN A 133 1.89 8.06 -17.94
C ASN A 133 2.45 8.66 -16.63
N PRO A 134 1.78 9.66 -16.03
CA PRO A 134 2.21 10.27 -14.78
C PRO A 134 2.38 9.26 -13.63
N SER A 135 3.16 9.62 -12.61
CA SER A 135 3.42 8.74 -11.47
C SER A 135 2.12 8.20 -10.84
N ARG A 136 2.09 6.87 -10.61
CA ARG A 136 0.95 6.11 -10.04
C ARG A 136 -0.34 6.13 -10.87
N THR A 137 -0.23 6.38 -12.18
CA THR A 137 -1.31 6.28 -13.17
C THR A 137 -0.96 5.23 -14.24
N ASN A 138 -1.97 4.65 -14.89
CA ASN A 138 -1.78 3.64 -15.94
C ASN A 138 -2.55 3.94 -17.23
N TRP A 139 -3.23 5.09 -17.29
CA TRP A 139 -3.74 5.66 -18.52
C TRP A 139 -3.83 7.20 -18.39
N HIS A 140 -3.72 7.90 -19.51
CA HIS A 140 -4.02 9.32 -19.62
C HIS A 140 -4.52 9.66 -21.03
N ILE A 141 -5.09 10.85 -21.15
CA ILE A 141 -5.57 11.39 -22.42
C ILE A 141 -4.82 12.70 -22.67
N GLU A 142 -4.30 12.85 -23.88
CA GLU A 142 -3.65 14.07 -24.35
C GLU A 142 -4.49 14.75 -25.43
N LYS A 143 -4.45 16.09 -25.43
CA LYS A 143 -4.90 16.92 -26.54
C LYS A 143 -3.93 18.10 -26.67
N ASP A 144 -3.47 18.38 -27.88
CA ASP A 144 -2.52 19.46 -28.18
C ASP A 144 -1.21 19.40 -27.36
N GLY A 145 -0.83 18.19 -26.92
CA GLY A 145 0.35 17.95 -26.09
C GLY A 145 0.19 18.33 -24.61
N GLU A 146 -1.03 18.61 -24.13
CA GLU A 146 -1.34 18.73 -22.70
C GLU A 146 -2.12 17.50 -22.21
N ILE A 147 -1.85 17.07 -20.97
CA ILE A 147 -2.62 15.99 -20.33
C ILE A 147 -3.93 16.55 -19.83
N ILE A 148 -5.03 16.15 -20.48
CA ILE A 148 -6.37 16.60 -20.15
C ILE A 148 -6.99 15.78 -19.01
N ALA A 149 -6.75 14.48 -19.00
CA ALA A 149 -7.27 13.56 -18.00
C ALA A 149 -6.25 12.44 -17.75
N LYS A 150 -6.22 11.93 -16.51
CA LYS A 150 -5.38 10.79 -16.13
C LYS A 150 -6.07 9.93 -15.09
N GLY A 151 -5.69 8.67 -15.01
CA GLY A 151 -6.25 7.78 -14.02
C GLY A 151 -5.43 6.54 -13.77
N ASN A 152 -5.86 5.81 -12.75
CA ASN A 152 -5.36 4.48 -12.46
C ASN A 152 -6.49 3.47 -12.76
N ARG A 153 -6.20 2.18 -12.65
CA ARG A 153 -7.15 1.07 -12.79
C ARG A 153 -7.65 0.76 -14.21
N ALA A 154 -6.89 1.13 -15.25
CA ALA A 154 -7.16 0.67 -16.64
C ALA A 154 -7.43 -0.84 -16.72
N PHE A 155 -6.68 -1.65 -15.97
CA PHE A 155 -6.79 -3.12 -16.03
C PHE A 155 -7.72 -3.74 -14.97
N SER A 156 -8.42 -2.93 -14.17
CA SER A 156 -9.21 -3.45 -13.04
C SER A 156 -10.46 -4.23 -13.44
N PHE A 157 -10.86 -4.17 -14.71
CA PHE A 157 -11.98 -4.94 -15.23
C PHE A 157 -11.64 -6.41 -15.49
N PHE A 158 -10.35 -6.73 -15.68
CA PHE A 158 -9.91 -8.03 -16.19
C PHE A 158 -10.00 -9.14 -15.12
N ASP A 159 -10.78 -10.19 -15.43
CA ASP A 159 -10.95 -11.39 -14.62
C ASP A 159 -11.12 -12.62 -15.54
N TRP A 160 -10.31 -13.65 -15.33
CA TRP A 160 -10.38 -14.90 -16.11
C TRP A 160 -11.65 -15.71 -15.84
N ASN A 161 -12.22 -15.59 -14.65
CA ASN A 161 -13.33 -16.45 -14.22
C ASN A 161 -14.70 -15.90 -14.63
N ASN A 162 -14.82 -14.60 -14.89
CA ASN A 162 -16.10 -13.95 -15.15
C ASN A 162 -16.03 -12.97 -16.35
N LYS A 163 -16.07 -13.53 -17.56
CA LYS A 163 -15.97 -12.76 -18.82
C LYS A 163 -17.08 -11.73 -19.00
N GLU A 164 -18.32 -12.04 -18.63
CA GLU A 164 -19.46 -11.12 -18.79
C GLU A 164 -19.32 -9.90 -17.87
N GLU A 165 -18.93 -10.11 -16.61
CA GLU A 165 -18.71 -9.01 -15.67
C GLU A 165 -17.49 -8.16 -16.07
N SER A 166 -16.42 -8.81 -16.58
CA SER A 166 -15.25 -8.11 -17.14
C SER A 166 -15.62 -7.22 -18.31
N GLN A 167 -16.44 -7.72 -19.24
CA GLN A 167 -16.93 -6.95 -20.39
C GLN A 167 -17.77 -5.75 -19.95
N ALA A 168 -18.70 -5.93 -18.99
CA ALA A 168 -19.51 -4.84 -18.46
C ALA A 168 -18.67 -3.75 -17.77
N LYS A 169 -17.61 -4.14 -17.04
CA LYS A 169 -16.66 -3.21 -16.42
C LYS A 169 -15.80 -2.50 -17.46
N LEU A 170 -15.41 -3.18 -18.53
CA LEU A 170 -14.65 -2.60 -19.64
C LEU A 170 -15.46 -1.51 -20.36
N VAL A 171 -16.72 -1.80 -20.70
CA VAL A 171 -17.64 -0.84 -21.31
C VAL A 171 -17.77 0.41 -20.43
N LYS A 172 -18.02 0.23 -19.13
CA LYS A 172 -18.09 1.35 -18.16
C LYS A 172 -16.79 2.15 -18.07
N PHE A 173 -15.64 1.48 -18.21
CA PHE A 173 -14.35 2.16 -18.21
C PHE A 173 -14.21 3.07 -19.43
N ILE A 174 -14.52 2.57 -20.64
CA ILE A 174 -14.48 3.37 -21.87
C ILE A 174 -15.51 4.50 -21.86
N ASP A 175 -16.74 4.24 -21.39
CA ASP A 175 -17.76 5.29 -21.19
C ASP A 175 -17.22 6.41 -20.28
N GLY A 176 -16.50 6.03 -19.22
CA GLY A 176 -15.85 6.97 -18.31
C GLY A 176 -14.71 7.77 -18.95
N LEU A 177 -14.05 7.27 -20.00
CA LEU A 177 -13.06 8.02 -20.77
C LEU A 177 -13.75 9.03 -21.70
N GLU A 178 -14.76 8.58 -22.45
CA GLU A 178 -15.50 9.42 -23.39
C GLU A 178 -16.28 10.53 -22.66
N ASN A 179 -16.85 10.25 -21.49
CA ASN A 179 -17.49 11.26 -20.65
C ASN A 179 -16.52 12.36 -20.19
N LYS A 180 -15.27 12.01 -19.86
CA LYS A 180 -14.25 13.00 -19.49
C LYS A 180 -13.86 13.88 -20.67
N ILE A 181 -13.77 13.31 -21.86
CA ILE A 181 -13.54 14.06 -23.10
C ILE A 181 -14.69 15.06 -23.33
N ASN A 182 -15.94 14.61 -23.15
CA ASN A 182 -17.15 15.43 -23.31
C ASN A 182 -17.33 16.52 -22.23
N GLU A 183 -16.87 16.28 -21.00
CA GLU A 183 -16.87 17.30 -19.95
C GLU A 183 -15.84 18.39 -20.24
N GLN A 184 -14.70 18.01 -20.80
CA GLN A 184 -13.58 18.91 -21.02
C GLN A 184 -13.73 19.75 -22.30
N SER A 185 -14.44 19.27 -23.32
CA SER A 185 -14.83 20.08 -24.48
C SER A 185 -15.70 21.29 -24.12
N LYS A 186 -16.26 21.35 -22.89
CA LYS A 186 -17.07 22.45 -22.36
C LYS A 186 -16.27 23.50 -21.57
N LEU A 187 -14.95 23.33 -21.42
CA LEU A 187 -14.09 24.18 -20.58
C LEU A 187 -13.17 25.07 -21.44
N ILE A 188 -13.04 26.35 -21.06
CA ILE A 188 -12.17 27.33 -21.73
C ILE A 188 -10.83 27.42 -20.95
N PRO A 189 -9.67 27.27 -21.61
CA PRO A 189 -8.37 27.40 -20.95
C PRO A 189 -8.02 28.87 -20.70
N VAL A 190 -7.69 29.22 -19.45
CA VAL A 190 -7.19 30.54 -19.04
C VAL A 190 -5.78 30.37 -18.44
N LYS A 191 -4.78 31.02 -19.02
CA LYS A 191 -3.40 31.02 -18.48
C LYS A 191 -3.33 31.92 -17.26
N LYS A 192 -2.90 31.40 -16.10
CA LYS A 192 -2.69 32.17 -14.87
C LYS A 192 -1.24 32.01 -14.41
N GLN A 193 -0.58 33.13 -14.12
CA GLN A 193 0.75 33.14 -13.52
C GLN A 193 0.65 32.90 -12.01
N VAL A 194 1.45 31.96 -11.49
CA VAL A 194 1.54 31.64 -10.06
C VAL A 194 2.96 31.90 -9.59
N ILE A 195 3.10 32.83 -8.65
CA ILE A 195 4.37 33.17 -8.00
C ILE A 195 4.61 32.16 -6.86
N LYS A 196 5.75 31.48 -6.85
CA LYS A 196 6.13 30.52 -5.81
C LYS A 196 7.49 30.87 -5.22
N LYS A 197 7.56 31.01 -3.89
CA LYS A 197 8.82 31.22 -3.15
C LYS A 197 9.54 29.88 -2.94
N VAL A 198 10.82 29.78 -3.33
CA VAL A 198 11.63 28.55 -3.22
C VAL A 198 13.03 28.88 -2.70
N VAL A 199 13.53 28.10 -1.73
CA VAL A 199 14.90 28.21 -1.20
C VAL A 199 15.90 27.51 -2.14
N LYS A 200 16.94 28.22 -2.59
CA LYS A 200 18.02 27.68 -3.45
C LYS A 200 19.41 27.99 -2.89
N PRO A 201 20.41 27.12 -3.10
CA PRO A 201 21.80 27.40 -2.77
C PRO A 201 22.40 28.37 -3.81
N VAL A 202 23.00 29.45 -3.36
CA VAL A 202 23.74 30.44 -4.15
C VAL A 202 25.22 30.26 -3.87
N SER A 203 26.00 30.06 -4.93
CA SER A 203 27.44 29.82 -4.87
C SER A 203 28.18 31.00 -4.21
N ILE A 204 29.14 30.69 -3.32
CA ILE A 204 30.01 31.66 -2.67
C ILE A 204 31.45 31.14 -2.73
N ASP A 205 32.39 32.04 -3.03
CA ASP A 205 33.82 31.77 -2.96
C ASP A 205 34.32 31.99 -1.52
N LEU A 206 34.46 30.89 -0.77
CA LEU A 206 34.97 30.89 0.61
C LEU A 206 36.10 29.88 0.76
N THR A 207 37.09 30.21 1.59
CA THR A 207 38.07 29.23 2.06
C THR A 207 37.54 28.42 3.25
N ILE A 208 38.13 27.25 3.52
CA ILE A 208 37.72 26.35 4.62
C ILE A 208 37.83 27.05 5.99
N GLU A 209 38.81 27.93 6.12
CA GLU A 209 39.11 28.68 7.34
C GLU A 209 38.00 29.72 7.61
N GLU A 210 37.57 30.44 6.58
CA GLU A 210 36.51 31.45 6.63
C GLU A 210 35.09 30.86 6.76
N ALA A 211 34.89 29.60 6.36
CA ALA A 211 33.57 28.97 6.38
C ALA A 211 32.99 28.84 7.80
N GLN A 212 31.86 29.48 8.11
CA GLN A 212 31.26 29.40 9.44
C GLN A 212 30.46 28.11 9.66
N GLU A 213 30.64 27.47 10.82
CA GLU A 213 29.88 26.28 11.22
C GLU A 213 28.39 26.59 11.31
N GLY A 214 27.55 25.72 10.76
CA GLY A 214 26.10 25.84 10.80
C GLY A 214 25.49 26.84 9.79
N GLN A 215 26.29 27.70 9.15
CA GLN A 215 25.81 28.69 8.18
C GLN A 215 26.23 28.38 6.74
N THR A 216 27.36 27.69 6.56
CA THR A 216 27.89 27.35 5.24
C THR A 216 27.37 26.00 4.74
N TYR A 217 27.02 25.97 3.46
CA TYR A 217 26.59 24.77 2.77
C TYR A 217 27.60 24.39 1.68
N LEU A 218 27.70 23.09 1.40
CA LEU A 218 28.56 22.51 0.38
C LEU A 218 27.69 21.81 -0.66
N VAL A 219 27.82 22.21 -1.93
CA VAL A 219 27.07 21.62 -3.04
C VAL A 219 28.00 20.71 -3.84
N ILE A 220 27.56 19.48 -4.10
CA ILE A 220 28.35 18.49 -4.85
C ILE A 220 28.13 18.66 -6.35
N ASP A 221 29.19 19.02 -7.08
CA ASP A 221 29.14 19.23 -8.53
C ASP A 221 29.50 17.95 -9.31
N LYS A 222 30.35 17.09 -8.73
CA LYS A 222 30.74 15.80 -9.30
C LYS A 222 30.48 14.68 -8.28
N PRO A 223 29.97 13.51 -8.70
CA PRO A 223 29.71 12.42 -7.77
C PRO A 223 30.99 11.96 -7.06
N LEU A 224 30.87 11.63 -5.77
CA LEU A 224 31.96 11.17 -4.92
C LEU A 224 31.73 9.70 -4.49
N THR A 225 32.72 9.10 -3.85
CA THR A 225 32.64 7.75 -3.28
C THR A 225 31.56 7.63 -2.20
N TYR A 226 31.19 6.39 -1.84
CA TYR A 226 30.17 6.08 -0.83
C TYR A 226 28.73 6.55 -1.15
N GLY A 227 28.39 6.61 -2.45
CA GLY A 227 27.01 6.86 -2.89
C GLY A 227 26.58 8.33 -2.87
N VAL A 228 27.54 9.25 -2.85
CA VAL A 228 27.31 10.70 -2.92
C VAL A 228 27.12 11.12 -4.38
N GLN A 229 25.90 11.56 -4.72
CA GLN A 229 25.53 11.94 -6.09
C GLN A 229 25.64 13.45 -6.30
N GLN A 230 25.75 13.86 -7.56
CA GLN A 230 25.71 15.27 -7.97
C GLN A 230 24.41 15.95 -7.53
N GLY A 231 24.52 17.22 -7.12
CA GLY A 231 23.43 18.07 -6.64
C GLY A 231 23.07 17.86 -5.16
N TYR A 232 23.81 17.02 -4.44
CA TYR A 232 23.62 16.90 -2.99
C TYR A 232 24.13 18.15 -2.28
N VAL A 233 23.37 18.60 -1.28
CA VAL A 233 23.71 19.76 -0.46
C VAL A 233 23.98 19.30 0.96
N TYR A 234 25.13 19.69 1.50
CA TYR A 234 25.56 19.39 2.84
C TYR A 234 25.71 20.66 3.66
N LYS A 235 25.47 20.59 4.96
CA LYS A 235 25.69 21.67 5.92
C LYS A 235 26.96 21.39 6.71
N LEU A 236 27.83 22.38 6.87
CA LEU A 236 29.04 22.26 7.70
C LEU A 236 28.62 22.18 9.17
N THR A 237 28.92 21.07 9.84
CA THR A 237 28.48 20.85 11.23
C THR A 237 29.58 21.06 12.26
N ARG A 238 30.82 20.65 11.97
CA ARG A 238 31.91 20.73 12.96
C ARG A 238 33.28 20.72 12.29
N LYS A 239 34.16 21.61 12.74
CA LYS A 239 35.60 21.63 12.49
C LYS A 239 36.34 21.15 13.75
N GLN A 240 37.29 20.23 13.60
CA GLN A 240 38.06 19.66 14.70
C GLN A 240 39.54 19.58 14.34
N MET A 241 40.38 19.96 15.30
CA MET A 241 41.83 19.73 15.27
C MET A 241 42.15 18.39 15.89
N PHE A 242 42.80 17.49 15.14
CA PHE A 242 43.29 16.21 15.66
C PHE A 242 44.75 16.02 15.25
N ASN A 243 45.66 15.89 16.22
CA ASN A 243 47.12 15.80 16.00
C ASN A 243 47.68 16.89 15.06
N GLY A 244 47.25 18.14 15.23
CA GLY A 244 47.71 19.27 14.42
C GLY A 244 47.19 19.29 12.97
N LYS A 245 46.23 18.43 12.62
CA LYS A 245 45.58 18.39 11.31
C LYS A 245 44.12 18.78 11.43
N LEU A 246 43.64 19.66 10.55
CA LEU A 246 42.23 20.06 10.52
C LEU A 246 41.37 18.94 9.93
N SER A 247 40.19 18.76 10.52
CA SER A 247 39.18 17.84 10.04
C SER A 247 37.80 18.48 10.06
N VAL A 248 37.04 18.26 9.00
CA VAL A 248 35.73 18.90 8.79
C VAL A 248 34.66 17.85 8.55
N SER A 249 33.50 18.06 9.17
CA SER A 249 32.34 17.17 9.08
C SER A 249 31.10 17.89 8.59
N PHE A 250 30.30 17.15 7.83
CA PHE A 250 29.16 17.66 7.09
C PHE A 250 27.97 16.72 7.21
N VAL A 251 26.76 17.29 7.29
CA VAL A 251 25.50 16.54 7.31
C VAL A 251 24.64 16.91 6.12
N ARG A 252 24.04 15.93 5.46
CA ARG A 252 23.26 16.12 4.25
C ARG A 252 21.91 16.78 4.53
N MET A 253 21.52 17.73 3.70
CA MET A 253 20.18 18.35 3.71
C MET A 253 19.19 17.56 2.86
N ASN A 254 17.90 17.62 3.21
CA ASN A 254 16.83 17.05 2.40
C ASN A 254 16.62 17.85 1.07
N LYS A 255 15.83 17.31 0.13
CA LYS A 255 15.57 17.97 -1.17
C LYS A 255 14.92 19.36 -1.09
N LYS A 256 14.24 19.66 0.03
CA LYS A 256 13.60 20.96 0.27
C LYS A 256 14.53 21.93 1.03
N LEU A 257 15.74 21.51 1.35
CA LEU A 257 16.77 22.27 2.07
C LEU A 257 16.33 22.83 3.42
N ASN A 258 15.34 22.19 4.06
CA ASN A 258 14.74 22.66 5.31
C ASN A 258 14.95 21.72 6.52
N LYS A 259 15.57 20.56 6.31
CA LYS A 259 15.85 19.59 7.38
C LYS A 259 17.13 18.82 7.11
N GLU A 260 17.93 18.61 8.16
CA GLU A 260 19.09 17.74 8.18
C GLU A 260 18.68 16.26 8.18
N LEU A 261 19.33 15.45 7.35
CA LEU A 261 19.09 14.01 7.28
C LEU A 261 19.99 13.29 8.29
N THR A 262 19.39 12.73 9.33
CA THR A 262 20.08 11.96 10.37
C THR A 262 19.72 10.48 10.24
N GLY A 263 20.72 9.59 10.23
CA GLY A 263 20.53 8.14 10.20
C GLY A 263 21.65 7.37 9.50
N SER A 264 22.08 6.28 10.12
CA SER A 264 23.24 5.45 9.69
C SER A 264 22.94 4.49 8.53
N SER A 265 21.67 4.35 8.11
CA SER A 265 21.27 3.42 7.05
C SER A 265 21.74 3.86 5.66
N ASN A 266 22.04 5.15 5.46
CA ASN A 266 22.64 5.65 4.22
C ASN A 266 23.97 6.36 4.55
N PRO A 267 25.12 5.76 4.20
CA PRO A 267 26.44 6.35 4.44
C PRO A 267 26.62 7.75 3.85
N ALA A 268 25.88 8.11 2.78
CA ALA A 268 25.95 9.42 2.16
C ALA A 268 25.32 10.55 3.00
N ASN A 269 24.67 10.26 4.14
CA ASN A 269 24.05 11.29 4.98
C ASN A 269 25.08 12.10 5.80
N THR A 270 26.24 11.51 6.08
CA THR A 270 27.32 12.12 6.85
C THR A 270 28.61 12.05 6.06
N MET A 271 29.32 13.16 5.95
CA MET A 271 30.56 13.24 5.19
C MET A 271 31.66 13.88 6.04
N TYR A 272 32.86 13.34 5.94
CA TYR A 272 34.03 13.78 6.68
C TYR A 272 35.22 13.91 5.74
N PHE A 273 35.96 15.00 5.88
CA PHE A 273 37.23 15.19 5.17
C PHE A 273 38.35 15.54 6.14
N SER A 274 39.51 14.91 5.91
CA SER A 274 40.78 15.47 6.37
C SER A 274 41.15 16.69 5.52
N GLU A 275 41.89 17.62 6.08
CA GLU A 275 42.34 18.85 5.41
C GLU A 275 42.95 18.59 4.02
N SER A 276 43.86 17.61 3.92
CA SER A 276 44.53 17.24 2.67
C SER A 276 43.57 16.69 1.60
N ASN A 277 42.59 15.89 2.00
CA ASN A 277 41.61 15.33 1.08
C ASN A 277 40.60 16.40 0.63
N PHE A 278 40.23 17.32 1.53
CA PHE A 278 39.35 18.43 1.20
C PHE A 278 40.01 19.35 0.17
N LYS A 279 41.23 19.84 0.44
CA LYS A 279 41.97 20.75 -0.46
C LYS A 279 42.10 20.14 -1.86
N ARG A 280 42.52 18.86 -1.94
CA ARG A 280 42.64 18.14 -3.21
C ARG A 280 41.33 18.01 -3.99
N LEU A 281 40.19 17.78 -3.32
CA LEU A 281 38.89 17.63 -4.00
C LEU A 281 38.28 18.98 -4.37
N PHE A 282 38.54 20.02 -3.58
CA PHE A 282 38.16 21.39 -3.86
C PHE A 282 38.89 21.91 -5.10
N GLU A 283 40.22 21.72 -5.19
CA GLU A 283 41.03 22.08 -6.37
C GLU A 283 40.59 21.36 -7.65
N LYS A 284 40.08 20.12 -7.54
CA LYS A 284 39.53 19.35 -8.67
C LYS A 284 38.13 19.80 -9.11
N GLY A 285 37.55 20.78 -8.42
CA GLY A 285 36.20 21.30 -8.66
C GLY A 285 35.13 20.22 -8.48
N CYS A 286 35.25 19.39 -7.43
CA CYS A 286 34.25 18.38 -7.12
C CYS A 286 33.04 18.95 -6.36
N PHE A 287 33.21 20.07 -5.67
CA PHE A 287 32.20 20.76 -4.89
C PHE A 287 32.57 22.23 -4.68
N HIS A 288 31.57 23.07 -4.37
CA HIS A 288 31.74 24.47 -4.03
C HIS A 288 30.89 24.86 -2.81
N PHE A 289 31.22 25.98 -2.17
CA PHE A 289 30.44 26.53 -1.06
C PHE A 289 29.22 27.30 -1.57
N ALA A 290 28.15 27.27 -0.79
CA ALA A 290 26.92 27.99 -1.08
C ALA A 290 26.22 28.45 0.20
N GLU A 291 25.37 29.47 0.06
CA GLU A 291 24.43 29.93 1.08
C GLU A 291 22.99 29.79 0.56
N LEU A 292 22.04 29.51 1.45
CA LEU A 292 20.63 29.36 1.07
C LEU A 292 19.95 30.73 1.00
N LYS A 293 19.41 31.09 -0.19
CA LYS A 293 18.59 32.30 -0.38
C LYS A 293 17.19 31.94 -0.89
N GLU A 294 16.19 32.70 -0.47
CA GLU A 294 14.81 32.58 -0.99
C GLU A 294 14.71 33.30 -2.34
N VAL A 295 14.26 32.58 -3.37
CA VAL A 295 14.06 33.09 -4.73
C VAL A 295 12.60 32.94 -5.12
N GLU A 296 12.00 33.99 -5.67
CA GLU A 296 10.65 33.96 -6.22
C GLU A 296 10.69 33.45 -7.67
N GLU A 297 9.96 32.37 -7.95
CA GLU A 297 9.88 31.75 -9.28
C GLU A 297 8.44 31.87 -9.81
N VAL A 298 8.29 32.49 -10.98
CA VAL A 298 6.99 32.65 -11.65
C VAL A 298 6.77 31.42 -12.54
N THR A 299 5.70 30.67 -12.29
CA THR A 299 5.33 29.52 -13.11
C THR A 299 3.97 29.76 -13.76
N GLU A 300 3.88 29.53 -15.07
CA GLU A 300 2.62 29.62 -15.82
C GLU A 300 1.81 28.33 -15.66
N LYS A 301 0.55 28.44 -15.24
CA LYS A 301 -0.37 27.31 -15.15
C LYS A 301 -1.65 27.61 -15.91
N THR A 302 -2.02 26.71 -16.83
CA THR A 302 -3.33 26.71 -17.50
C THR A 302 -4.41 26.26 -16.51
N VAL A 303 -5.42 27.11 -16.27
CA VAL A 303 -6.58 26.84 -15.43
C VAL A 303 -7.82 26.81 -16.32
N TYR A 304 -8.62 25.76 -16.21
CA TYR A 304 -9.82 25.57 -17.01
C TYR A 304 -11.05 26.15 -16.30
N VAL A 305 -11.73 27.12 -16.91
CA VAL A 305 -12.94 27.75 -16.37
C VAL A 305 -14.15 27.30 -17.19
N LYS A 306 -15.27 27.03 -16.52
CA LYS A 306 -16.54 26.71 -17.21
C LYS A 306 -17.03 27.94 -17.98
N ALA A 307 -17.39 27.77 -19.25
CA ALA A 307 -18.00 28.83 -20.02
C ALA A 307 -19.25 29.37 -19.30
N LYS A 308 -19.39 30.70 -19.20
CA LYS A 308 -20.65 31.31 -18.75
C LYS A 308 -21.73 30.90 -19.76
N ARG A 309 -22.90 30.48 -19.26
CA ARG A 309 -24.06 30.20 -20.11
C ARG A 309 -24.51 31.53 -20.73
N ASP A 310 -24.42 31.65 -22.05
CA ASP A 310 -25.15 32.69 -22.77
C ASP A 310 -26.65 32.41 -22.57
N THR A 311 -27.28 33.28 -21.79
CA THR A 311 -28.72 33.28 -21.58
C THR A 311 -29.31 34.10 -22.72
N ALA A 312 -29.28 33.55 -23.93
CA ALA A 312 -29.83 34.18 -25.12
C ALA A 312 -30.10 33.13 -26.20
N GLN A 313 -30.98 32.18 -25.89
CA GLN A 313 -31.70 31.34 -26.87
C GLN A 313 -32.77 30.51 -26.16
N LYS A 314 -33.76 31.19 -25.59
CA LYS A 314 -35.11 30.67 -25.35
C LYS A 314 -36.06 31.82 -25.05
N GLU A 315 -36.10 32.79 -25.96
CA GLU A 315 -37.30 33.59 -26.18
C GLU A 315 -37.97 33.02 -27.43
N ASN A 316 -38.83 32.03 -27.22
CA ASN A 316 -40.13 32.02 -27.86
C ASN A 316 -41.05 31.01 -27.18
N LEU A 317 -42.27 31.49 -26.88
CA LEU A 317 -43.40 30.86 -26.20
C LEU A 317 -43.37 30.82 -24.66
N LEU A 318 -43.81 31.95 -24.07
CA LEU A 318 -44.95 32.10 -23.16
C LEU A 318 -45.50 30.81 -22.50
N THR A 319 -45.87 30.71 -21.23
CA THR A 319 -46.40 31.71 -20.28
C THR A 319 -46.39 31.13 -18.84
N GLY A 320 -46.34 32.03 -17.84
CA GLY A 320 -46.77 32.01 -16.41
C GLY A 320 -46.92 30.69 -15.65
N GLU A 321 -46.60 30.52 -14.37
CA GLU A 321 -46.52 31.33 -13.14
C GLU A 321 -45.92 30.33 -12.10
N SER A 322 -45.31 30.62 -10.95
CA SER A 322 -44.99 31.80 -10.14
C SER A 322 -44.04 31.26 -9.04
N VAL A 323 -42.92 31.95 -8.79
CA VAL A 323 -42.60 32.66 -7.51
C VAL A 323 -42.18 31.72 -6.36
N GLU A 324 -40.86 31.57 -6.14
CA GLU A 324 -40.02 32.26 -5.11
C GLU A 324 -39.77 31.29 -3.93
N THR A 325 -38.62 31.25 -3.25
CA THR A 325 -37.70 32.34 -2.92
C THR A 325 -36.34 31.78 -2.47
N THR A 326 -35.30 32.44 -2.95
CA THR A 326 -34.05 32.87 -2.26
C THR A 326 -33.07 31.89 -1.60
N ASN A 327 -31.85 31.97 -2.17
CA ASN A 327 -30.56 31.66 -1.58
C ASN A 327 -30.14 32.66 -0.48
N LYS A 328 -29.36 32.17 0.49
CA LYS A 328 -28.00 32.61 0.94
C LYS A 328 -27.82 32.26 2.42
N ALA A 329 -26.93 31.33 2.77
CA ALA A 329 -25.48 31.46 2.94
C ALA A 329 -25.08 32.23 4.21
N ALA A 330 -24.52 31.52 5.20
CA ALA A 330 -23.29 31.89 5.93
C ALA A 330 -22.94 30.86 7.02
N ASP A 331 -21.67 30.45 6.97
CA ASP A 331 -20.71 30.19 8.05
C ASP A 331 -20.98 29.24 9.22
N GLU A 332 -20.07 28.26 9.22
CA GLU A 332 -19.49 27.45 10.28
C GLU A 332 -19.37 28.15 11.64
N ASN A 333 -19.99 27.56 12.66
CA ASN A 333 -19.43 27.50 14.00
C ASN A 333 -19.83 26.20 14.71
N VAL A 334 -18.86 25.62 15.40
CA VAL A 334 -18.92 24.31 16.05
C VAL A 334 -19.73 24.40 17.35
N GLN A 335 -20.80 23.61 17.45
CA GLN A 335 -21.41 23.17 18.71
C GLN A 335 -21.82 21.70 18.58
N GLU A 336 -21.22 20.85 19.42
CA GLU A 336 -21.64 19.47 19.65
C GLU A 336 -23.12 19.46 20.06
N THR A 337 -23.96 18.92 19.20
CA THR A 337 -25.33 18.52 19.52
C THR A 337 -25.49 17.06 19.09
N THR A 338 -26.02 16.27 20.01
CA THR A 338 -26.17 14.82 19.92
C THR A 338 -27.22 14.49 18.87
N GLU A 339 -26.82 14.27 17.62
CA GLU A 339 -27.73 13.78 16.57
C GLU A 339 -28.15 12.35 16.89
N GLN A 340 -29.45 12.14 17.08
CA GLN A 340 -30.05 10.82 17.30
C GLN A 340 -29.74 9.89 16.11
N GLU A 341 -29.13 8.73 16.40
CA GLU A 341 -28.82 7.71 15.40
C GLU A 341 -30.12 7.03 14.92
N THR A 342 -30.63 7.40 13.74
CA THR A 342 -31.75 6.69 13.12
C THR A 342 -31.24 5.45 12.39
N VAL A 343 -31.65 4.26 12.84
CA VAL A 343 -31.37 2.97 12.20
C VAL A 343 -32.59 2.55 11.39
N THR A 344 -32.38 2.24 10.10
CA THR A 344 -33.44 1.70 9.22
C THR A 344 -33.04 0.33 8.71
N TYR A 345 -33.98 -0.63 8.72
CA TYR A 345 -33.79 -1.94 8.12
C TYR A 345 -34.74 -2.13 6.93
N THR A 346 -34.26 -2.81 5.89
CA THR A 346 -35.02 -3.11 4.67
C THR A 346 -34.81 -4.58 4.31
N LEU A 347 -35.90 -5.30 4.04
CA LEU A 347 -35.86 -6.66 3.51
C LEU A 347 -35.91 -6.58 1.99
N ASN A 348 -34.89 -7.12 1.32
CA ASN A 348 -34.80 -7.18 -0.13
C ASN A 348 -35.21 -8.59 -0.59
N GLU A 349 -36.47 -8.74 -0.99
CA GLU A 349 -37.05 -10.02 -1.41
C GLU A 349 -36.40 -10.57 -2.70
N GLU A 350 -36.02 -9.70 -3.64
CA GLU A 350 -35.38 -10.10 -4.91
C GLU A 350 -34.02 -10.76 -4.73
N LYS A 351 -33.26 -10.34 -3.71
CA LYS A 351 -31.90 -10.82 -3.44
C LYS A 351 -31.81 -11.72 -2.20
N ASN A 352 -32.96 -12.02 -1.59
CA ASN A 352 -33.08 -12.77 -0.35
C ASN A 352 -32.09 -12.28 0.73
N GLY A 353 -32.09 -10.96 0.96
CA GLY A 353 -31.08 -10.26 1.75
C GLY A 353 -31.66 -9.20 2.69
N VAL A 354 -31.00 -9.01 3.82
CA VAL A 354 -31.35 -8.01 4.84
C VAL A 354 -30.36 -6.86 4.76
N GLU A 355 -30.86 -5.64 4.59
CA GLU A 355 -30.08 -4.40 4.57
C GLU A 355 -30.32 -3.58 5.83
N ILE A 356 -29.25 -3.15 6.51
CA ILE A 356 -29.31 -2.22 7.64
C ILE A 356 -28.55 -0.94 7.29
N ARG A 357 -29.18 0.21 7.48
CA ARG A 357 -28.62 1.55 7.26
C ARG A 357 -28.57 2.31 8.57
N PHE A 358 -27.42 2.92 8.83
CA PHE A 358 -27.18 3.80 9.97
C PHE A 358 -27.03 5.23 9.45
N SER A 359 -27.56 6.22 10.16
CA SER A 359 -27.33 7.64 9.85
C SER A 359 -25.88 8.03 10.06
N SER A 360 -25.24 7.49 11.10
CA SER A 360 -23.84 7.71 11.46
C SER A 360 -23.02 6.41 11.37
N LYS A 361 -21.73 6.48 11.69
CA LYS A 361 -20.86 5.30 11.77
C LYS A 361 -21.14 4.56 13.11
N PRO A 362 -21.74 3.35 13.11
CA PRO A 362 -22.17 2.66 14.33
C PRO A 362 -20.99 2.32 15.24
N SER A 363 -21.20 2.14 16.55
CA SER A 363 -20.16 1.80 17.52
C SER A 363 -19.37 0.52 17.14
N GLU A 364 -18.15 0.35 17.67
CA GLU A 364 -17.32 -0.82 17.35
C GLU A 364 -17.98 -2.14 17.76
N GLU A 365 -18.66 -2.15 18.92
CA GLU A 365 -19.39 -3.30 19.45
C GLU A 365 -20.55 -3.73 18.53
N ILE A 366 -21.38 -2.77 18.07
CA ILE A 366 -22.49 -3.03 17.13
C ILE A 366 -21.95 -3.61 15.81
N ARG A 367 -20.78 -3.14 15.34
CA ARG A 367 -20.14 -3.70 14.14
C ARG A 367 -19.61 -5.10 14.33
N GLU A 368 -19.09 -5.43 15.52
CA GLU A 368 -18.65 -6.79 15.84
C GLU A 368 -19.84 -7.75 15.90
N GLN A 369 -20.93 -7.36 16.55
CA GLN A 369 -22.18 -8.13 16.60
C GLN A 369 -22.74 -8.42 15.19
N MET A 370 -22.85 -7.38 14.35
CA MET A 370 -23.26 -7.53 12.95
C MET A 370 -22.36 -8.52 12.19
N LYS A 371 -21.04 -8.41 12.35
CA LYS A 371 -20.10 -9.31 11.67
C LYS A 371 -20.19 -10.76 12.15
N ALA A 372 -20.53 -10.98 13.43
CA ALA A 372 -20.71 -12.30 14.03
C ALA A 372 -21.91 -13.03 13.42
N VAL A 373 -23.04 -12.34 13.23
CA VAL A 373 -24.25 -12.89 12.57
C VAL A 373 -24.05 -13.10 11.06
N GLY A 374 -23.10 -12.39 10.45
CA GLY A 374 -22.73 -12.57 9.04
C GLY A 374 -22.92 -11.34 8.17
N PHE A 375 -23.36 -10.21 8.73
CA PHE A 375 -23.43 -8.95 7.99
C PHE A 375 -22.05 -8.49 7.52
N ARG A 376 -22.02 -7.93 6.31
CA ARG A 376 -20.84 -7.33 5.69
C ARG A 376 -21.19 -5.95 5.15
N TRP A 377 -20.25 -5.03 5.25
CA TRP A 377 -20.43 -3.67 4.72
C TRP A 377 -20.39 -3.68 3.19
N SER A 378 -21.48 -3.28 2.55
CA SER A 378 -21.56 -3.05 1.12
C SER A 378 -21.13 -1.64 0.78
N ARG A 379 -20.02 -1.51 0.03
CA ARG A 379 -19.53 -0.19 -0.43
C ARG A 379 -20.44 0.46 -1.46
N TYR A 380 -21.17 -0.33 -2.24
CA TYR A 380 -22.02 0.15 -3.33
C TYR A 380 -23.32 0.75 -2.80
N SER A 381 -24.03 0.00 -1.95
CA SER A 381 -25.29 0.42 -1.37
C SER A 381 -25.14 1.20 -0.07
N LYS A 382 -23.91 1.36 0.46
CA LYS A 382 -23.61 2.02 1.75
C LYS A 382 -24.48 1.50 2.90
N CYS A 383 -24.68 0.18 2.94
CA CYS A 383 -25.47 -0.49 3.98
C CYS A 383 -24.76 -1.78 4.45
N TRP A 384 -25.16 -2.28 5.61
CA TRP A 384 -24.78 -3.61 6.08
C TRP A 384 -25.71 -4.65 5.47
N TYR A 385 -25.13 -5.62 4.77
CA TYR A 385 -25.87 -6.65 4.04
C TYR A 385 -25.55 -8.05 4.58
N ALA A 386 -26.57 -8.87 4.75
CA ALA A 386 -26.49 -10.30 5.02
C ALA A 386 -27.57 -11.05 4.22
N LYS A 387 -27.34 -12.34 3.95
CA LYS A 387 -28.41 -13.21 3.42
C LYS A 387 -29.49 -13.39 4.48
N GLN A 388 -30.74 -13.50 4.05
CA GLN A 388 -31.87 -13.68 4.95
C GLN A 388 -31.74 -15.00 5.73
N SER A 389 -31.82 -14.88 7.06
CA SER A 389 -31.89 -16.00 8.01
C SER A 389 -32.59 -15.50 9.27
N ASP A 390 -33.18 -16.40 10.05
CA ASP A 390 -33.95 -16.02 11.24
C ASP A 390 -33.12 -15.22 12.25
N SER A 391 -31.83 -15.56 12.40
CA SER A 391 -30.88 -14.83 13.24
C SER A 391 -30.57 -13.43 12.72
N THR A 392 -30.49 -13.27 11.39
CA THR A 392 -30.19 -12.00 10.71
C THR A 392 -31.37 -11.03 10.76
N ILE A 393 -32.60 -11.54 10.57
CA ILE A 393 -33.83 -10.76 10.69
C ILE A 393 -34.05 -10.33 12.15
N SER A 394 -33.83 -11.25 13.09
CA SER A 394 -33.98 -10.96 14.53
C SER A 394 -33.04 -9.85 14.99
N LEU A 395 -31.77 -9.86 14.55
CA LEU A 395 -30.83 -8.77 14.83
C LEU A 395 -31.27 -7.45 14.21
N ALA A 396 -31.68 -7.45 12.94
CA ALA A 396 -32.12 -6.23 12.25
C ALA A 396 -33.34 -5.58 12.94
N LYS A 397 -34.31 -6.39 13.36
CA LYS A 397 -35.48 -5.93 14.13
C LYS A 397 -35.09 -5.36 15.49
N LYS A 398 -34.18 -6.02 16.21
CA LYS A 398 -33.66 -5.53 17.51
C LYS A 398 -32.92 -4.20 17.37
N LEU A 399 -32.11 -4.02 16.32
CA LEU A 399 -31.35 -2.79 16.10
C LEU A 399 -32.22 -1.61 15.61
N SER A 400 -33.36 -1.88 14.97
CA SER A 400 -34.29 -0.85 14.50
C SER A 400 -35.32 -0.43 15.55
N SER A 401 -35.51 -1.22 16.61
CA SER A 401 -36.42 -0.89 17.71
C SER A 401 -35.63 -0.01 18.69
N ASN A 402 -35.91 1.28 18.68
CA ASN A 402 -35.16 2.40 19.29
C ASN A 402 -35.01 2.38 20.84
N ASP A 403 -34.96 1.22 21.50
CA ASP A 403 -34.67 1.10 22.93
C ASP A 403 -33.15 1.16 23.17
N LEU A 404 -32.61 2.37 23.11
CA LEU A 404 -31.17 2.66 23.27
C LEU A 404 -30.70 2.77 24.74
N GLU A 405 -31.59 2.57 25.72
CA GLU A 405 -31.21 2.63 27.16
C GLU A 405 -30.87 1.28 27.80
N SER A 406 -30.78 0.18 27.04
CA SER A 406 -30.41 -1.14 27.60
C SER A 406 -29.40 -1.94 26.76
N GLN A 407 -28.78 -1.33 25.74
CA GLN A 407 -28.00 -2.08 24.73
C GLN A 407 -26.53 -2.37 25.06
N GLU A 408 -26.11 -2.28 26.33
CA GLU A 408 -24.74 -2.71 26.70
C GLU A 408 -24.63 -4.24 26.95
N ASN A 409 -25.71 -5.04 26.98
CA ASN A 409 -25.61 -6.44 27.49
C ASN A 409 -26.56 -7.53 26.92
N ALA A 410 -27.07 -7.47 25.68
CA ALA A 410 -28.05 -8.50 25.24
C ALA A 410 -27.85 -9.10 23.83
N PHE A 411 -26.63 -9.12 23.29
CA PHE A 411 -26.34 -9.94 22.12
C PHE A 411 -25.65 -11.25 22.51
N GLU A 412 -26.41 -12.35 22.41
CA GLU A 412 -25.92 -13.69 22.66
C GLU A 412 -25.18 -14.22 21.42
N TYR A 413 -23.88 -14.46 21.56
CA TYR A 413 -23.06 -15.00 20.48
C TYR A 413 -23.36 -16.49 20.32
N PRO A 414 -23.39 -17.01 19.08
CA PRO A 414 -23.58 -18.44 18.88
C PRO A 414 -22.44 -19.20 19.55
N GLU A 415 -22.79 -20.24 20.30
CA GLU A 415 -21.81 -21.06 20.98
C GLU A 415 -21.01 -21.89 19.97
N ILE A 416 -19.69 -21.88 20.14
CA ILE A 416 -18.75 -22.69 19.36
C ILE A 416 -18.17 -23.72 20.31
N ASP A 417 -18.28 -24.99 19.94
CA ASP A 417 -17.60 -26.07 20.62
C ASP A 417 -16.10 -26.07 20.29
N ILE A 418 -15.27 -26.28 21.31
CA ILE A 418 -13.81 -26.31 21.23
C ILE A 418 -13.28 -27.73 21.51
N ASP A 419 -14.10 -28.60 22.09
CA ASP A 419 -13.70 -29.92 22.56
C ASP A 419 -13.94 -31.00 21.50
N ASP A 420 -13.62 -30.67 20.25
CA ASP A 420 -13.77 -31.48 19.04
C ASP A 420 -12.46 -32.16 18.60
N VAL A 421 -11.45 -32.22 19.48
CA VAL A 421 -10.10 -32.68 19.12
C VAL A 421 -10.10 -34.14 18.62
N GLU A 422 -10.99 -34.97 19.15
CA GLU A 422 -11.14 -36.37 18.75
C GLU A 422 -11.64 -36.54 17.31
N THR A 423 -12.29 -35.52 16.72
CA THR A 423 -12.77 -35.57 15.33
C THR A 423 -11.63 -35.55 14.30
N TYR A 424 -10.44 -35.09 14.68
CA TYR A 424 -9.28 -34.97 13.80
C TYR A 424 -8.48 -36.28 13.74
N VAL A 425 -9.04 -37.27 13.03
CA VAL A 425 -8.40 -38.57 12.80
C VAL A 425 -7.80 -38.62 11.41
N ILE A 426 -6.56 -39.10 11.28
CA ILE A 426 -5.91 -39.31 9.98
C ILE A 426 -6.12 -40.75 9.54
N ASP A 427 -6.56 -40.93 8.29
CA ASP A 427 -6.73 -42.24 7.67
C ASP A 427 -5.44 -43.09 7.81
N GLN A 428 -5.60 -44.31 8.33
CA GLN A 428 -4.49 -45.23 8.57
C GLN A 428 -3.71 -45.54 7.29
N THR A 429 -4.39 -45.61 6.14
CA THR A 429 -3.77 -45.87 4.84
C THR A 429 -2.79 -44.76 4.42
N ILE A 430 -3.06 -43.50 4.80
CA ILE A 430 -2.17 -42.37 4.53
C ILE A 430 -0.93 -42.47 5.43
N GLN A 431 -1.14 -42.81 6.71
CA GLN A 431 -0.05 -42.98 7.68
C GLN A 431 0.89 -44.12 7.28
N ASP A 432 0.32 -45.25 6.83
CA ASP A 432 1.07 -46.42 6.37
C ASP A 432 1.88 -46.08 5.11
N ARG A 433 1.26 -45.38 4.14
CA ARG A 433 1.95 -44.96 2.92
C ARG A 433 3.07 -43.95 3.16
N GLU A 434 2.87 -42.99 4.08
CA GLU A 434 3.96 -42.07 4.49
C GLU A 434 5.13 -42.83 5.10
N HIS A 435 4.82 -43.80 5.98
CA HIS A 435 5.82 -44.63 6.64
C HIS A 435 6.60 -45.46 5.62
N ASP A 436 5.91 -46.19 4.73
CA ASP A 436 6.55 -47.02 3.71
C ASP A 436 7.42 -46.19 2.74
N ALA A 437 7.06 -44.94 2.48
CA ALA A 437 7.84 -44.03 1.66
C ALA A 437 9.14 -43.54 2.34
N HIS A 438 9.24 -43.64 3.67
CA HIS A 438 10.28 -43.03 4.50
C HIS A 438 10.86 -43.92 5.60
N TRP A 439 10.53 -45.22 5.61
CA TRP A 439 10.84 -46.12 6.72
C TRP A 439 12.35 -46.19 7.01
N ILE A 440 13.20 -46.07 5.98
CA ILE A 440 14.66 -46.08 6.12
C ILE A 440 15.22 -44.89 6.93
N PHE A 441 14.46 -43.80 7.08
CA PHE A 441 14.88 -42.59 7.79
C PHE A 441 14.36 -42.52 9.23
N ARG A 442 13.68 -43.56 9.73
CA ARG A 442 13.07 -43.56 11.06
C ARG A 442 13.22 -44.93 11.72
N THR A 443 13.33 -44.94 13.05
CA THR A 443 13.39 -46.19 13.84
C THR A 443 12.01 -46.75 14.18
N THR A 444 10.99 -45.90 14.26
CA THR A 444 9.63 -46.27 14.67
C THR A 444 8.59 -45.58 13.79
N LYS A 445 7.43 -46.23 13.68
CA LYS A 445 6.25 -45.68 12.99
C LYS A 445 5.61 -44.60 13.85
N ARG A 446 5.24 -43.49 13.23
CA ARG A 446 4.58 -42.36 13.91
C ARG A 446 3.08 -42.54 13.90
N ASP A 447 2.46 -42.20 15.03
CA ASP A 447 1.01 -42.08 15.15
C ASP A 447 0.65 -40.61 14.93
N HIS A 448 0.42 -40.26 13.67
CA HIS A 448 0.18 -38.87 13.26
C HIS A 448 -1.12 -38.31 13.83
N THR A 449 -2.10 -39.18 14.09
CA THR A 449 -3.37 -38.79 14.73
C THR A 449 -3.10 -38.28 16.15
N LYS A 450 -2.33 -39.02 16.96
CA LYS A 450 -1.96 -38.58 18.31
C LYS A 450 -1.09 -37.33 18.32
N GLU A 451 -0.16 -37.18 17.37
CA GLU A 451 0.68 -35.98 17.26
C GLU A 451 -0.18 -34.70 17.08
N ILE A 452 -1.17 -34.74 16.18
CA ILE A 452 -2.09 -33.61 15.96
C ILE A 452 -2.99 -33.37 17.18
N GLN A 453 -3.55 -34.44 17.75
CA GLN A 453 -4.45 -34.31 18.90
C GLN A 453 -3.73 -33.67 20.09
N ASN A 454 -2.49 -34.08 20.37
CA ASN A 454 -1.67 -33.46 21.41
C ASN A 454 -1.40 -31.98 21.14
N LEU A 455 -1.11 -31.61 19.89
CA LEU A 455 -0.93 -30.21 19.49
C LEU A 455 -2.22 -29.39 19.73
N PHE A 456 -3.38 -29.90 19.29
CA PHE A 456 -4.65 -29.20 19.44
C PHE A 456 -5.10 -29.11 20.90
N ASN A 457 -4.83 -30.12 21.72
CA ASN A 457 -5.07 -30.08 23.17
C ASN A 457 -4.24 -28.97 23.83
N SER A 458 -2.96 -28.85 23.48
CA SER A 458 -2.10 -27.77 24.00
C SER A 458 -2.67 -26.38 23.70
N TRP A 459 -3.14 -26.15 22.47
CA TRP A 459 -3.77 -24.87 22.10
C TRP A 459 -5.14 -24.66 22.74
N ASN A 460 -5.95 -25.71 22.86
CA ASN A 460 -7.22 -25.68 23.59
C ASN A 460 -7.02 -25.20 25.04
N ASP A 461 -6.02 -25.74 25.73
CA ASP A 461 -5.71 -25.36 27.11
C ASP A 461 -5.28 -23.90 27.25
N GLU A 462 -4.45 -23.40 26.32
CA GLU A 462 -4.07 -21.99 26.30
C GLU A 462 -5.28 -21.07 26.11
N VAL A 463 -6.18 -21.44 25.19
CA VAL A 463 -7.42 -20.70 24.94
C VAL A 463 -8.35 -20.76 26.15
N LYS A 464 -8.54 -21.94 26.77
CA LYS A 464 -9.34 -22.09 27.99
C LYS A 464 -8.81 -21.23 29.14
N LYS A 465 -7.49 -21.15 29.33
CA LYS A 465 -6.85 -20.25 30.32
C LYS A 465 -7.17 -18.78 30.04
N LEU A 466 -7.14 -18.38 28.76
CA LEU A 466 -7.41 -17.00 28.37
C LEU A 466 -8.89 -16.62 28.52
N ILE A 467 -9.80 -17.54 28.18
CA ILE A 467 -11.25 -17.36 28.34
C ILE A 467 -11.59 -17.09 29.82
N LYS A 468 -11.00 -17.82 30.76
CA LYS A 468 -11.18 -17.59 32.22
C LYS A 468 -10.76 -16.18 32.69
N THR A 469 -9.97 -15.45 31.90
CA THR A 469 -9.44 -14.13 32.27
C THR A 469 -10.38 -12.97 31.89
N THR A 470 -11.41 -13.22 31.06
CA THR A 470 -12.28 -12.18 30.50
C THR A 470 -13.74 -12.58 30.51
N ASP A 471 -14.61 -11.62 30.81
CA ASP A 471 -16.07 -11.79 30.73
C ASP A 471 -16.64 -11.22 29.41
N ASN A 472 -15.77 -10.74 28.51
CA ASN A 472 -16.22 -10.14 27.26
C ASN A 472 -16.59 -11.23 26.25
N GLN A 473 -17.88 -11.41 26.01
CA GLN A 473 -18.45 -12.42 25.13
C GLN A 473 -17.96 -12.31 23.68
N SER A 474 -17.71 -11.09 23.17
CA SER A 474 -17.18 -10.87 21.82
C SER A 474 -15.78 -11.47 21.65
N ILE A 475 -14.91 -11.18 22.62
CA ILE A 475 -13.53 -11.67 22.60
C ILE A 475 -13.52 -13.19 22.69
N ILE A 476 -14.33 -13.76 23.58
CA ILE A 476 -14.47 -15.21 23.74
C ILE A 476 -14.89 -15.85 22.41
N TYR A 477 -15.97 -15.37 21.79
CA TYR A 477 -16.48 -15.89 20.52
C TYR A 477 -15.42 -15.87 19.42
N HIS A 478 -14.73 -14.73 19.24
CA HIS A 478 -13.69 -14.60 18.23
C HIS A 478 -12.50 -15.54 18.49
N LEU A 479 -12.14 -15.77 19.75
CA LEU A 479 -11.09 -16.70 20.14
C LEU A 479 -11.45 -18.15 19.81
N LYS A 480 -12.67 -18.58 20.18
CA LYS A 480 -13.18 -19.92 19.86
C LYS A 480 -13.21 -20.13 18.33
N LYS A 481 -13.67 -19.13 17.58
CA LYS A 481 -13.74 -19.15 16.12
C LYS A 481 -12.36 -19.24 15.45
N ASP A 482 -11.41 -18.44 15.91
CA ASP A 482 -10.06 -18.44 15.35
C ASP A 482 -9.33 -19.75 15.65
N LEU A 483 -9.56 -20.34 16.83
CA LEU A 483 -9.06 -21.67 17.20
C LEU A 483 -9.62 -22.77 16.29
N GLN A 484 -10.93 -22.76 16.04
CA GLN A 484 -11.57 -23.71 15.12
C GLN A 484 -11.02 -23.60 13.69
N ARG A 485 -10.85 -22.36 13.22
CA ARG A 485 -10.24 -22.10 11.91
C ARG A 485 -8.80 -22.58 11.85
N PHE A 486 -8.04 -22.42 12.93
CA PHE A 486 -6.67 -22.90 13.06
C PHE A 486 -6.62 -24.42 12.95
N LYS A 487 -7.40 -25.16 13.75
CA LYS A 487 -7.41 -26.63 13.74
C LYS A 487 -7.75 -27.19 12.37
N LYS A 488 -8.83 -26.71 11.76
CA LYS A 488 -9.25 -27.13 10.42
C LYS A 488 -8.18 -26.88 9.37
N ARG A 489 -7.66 -25.65 9.29
CA ARG A 489 -6.65 -25.29 8.28
C ARG A 489 -5.35 -26.06 8.48
N TYR A 490 -4.93 -26.26 9.72
CA TYR A 490 -3.72 -27.03 10.04
C TYR A 490 -3.90 -28.50 9.64
N TYR A 491 -5.02 -29.12 10.03
CA TYR A 491 -5.33 -30.51 9.71
C TYR A 491 -5.39 -30.73 8.18
N ASP A 492 -6.12 -29.91 7.44
CA ASP A 492 -6.26 -30.04 5.97
C ASP A 492 -4.89 -30.00 5.27
N LEU A 493 -4.02 -29.06 5.66
CA LEU A 493 -2.68 -28.95 5.08
C LEU A 493 -1.75 -30.08 5.53
N TYR A 494 -1.87 -30.53 6.78
CA TYR A 494 -1.05 -31.61 7.29
C TYR A 494 -1.40 -32.95 6.62
N VAL A 495 -2.69 -33.26 6.43
CA VAL A 495 -3.14 -34.42 5.65
C VAL A 495 -2.64 -34.33 4.21
N LYS A 496 -2.72 -33.15 3.59
CA LYS A 496 -2.16 -32.91 2.25
C LYS A 496 -0.65 -33.15 2.21
N TYR A 497 0.08 -32.69 3.22
CA TYR A 497 1.52 -32.91 3.36
C TYR A 497 1.84 -34.41 3.46
N LEU A 498 1.19 -35.15 4.36
CA LEU A 498 1.38 -36.59 4.52
C LEU A 498 1.06 -37.35 3.23
N THR A 499 0.00 -36.94 2.52
CA THR A 499 -0.39 -37.56 1.25
C THR A 499 0.68 -37.35 0.17
N LEU A 500 1.21 -36.13 0.04
CA LEU A 500 2.28 -35.84 -0.92
C LEU A 500 3.55 -36.63 -0.58
N ARG A 501 3.88 -36.67 0.71
CA ARG A 501 5.06 -37.37 1.22
C ARG A 501 4.96 -38.88 1.00
N GLY A 502 3.82 -39.49 1.29
CA GLY A 502 3.58 -40.91 1.01
C GLY A 502 3.56 -41.26 -0.47
N ASN A 503 3.03 -40.37 -1.33
CA ASN A 503 2.98 -40.61 -2.77
C ASN A 503 4.33 -40.39 -3.48
N ASN A 504 5.33 -39.79 -2.80
CA ASN A 504 6.63 -39.49 -3.37
C ASN A 504 7.76 -40.14 -2.55
N PRO A 505 7.93 -41.47 -2.62
CA PRO A 505 8.95 -42.18 -1.85
C PRO A 505 10.35 -41.73 -2.23
N SER A 506 11.23 -41.60 -1.23
CA SER A 506 12.61 -41.18 -1.45
C SER A 506 13.34 -42.15 -2.37
N TRP A 507 14.27 -41.63 -3.18
CA TRP A 507 15.15 -42.48 -4.01
C TRP A 507 16.02 -43.41 -3.15
N ALA A 508 16.23 -43.11 -1.86
CA ALA A 508 16.92 -44.01 -0.94
C ALA A 508 16.09 -45.28 -0.64
N VAL A 509 14.76 -45.21 -0.77
CA VAL A 509 13.84 -46.34 -0.57
C VAL A 509 13.63 -47.10 -1.87
N THR A 510 13.39 -46.40 -2.99
CA THR A 510 13.07 -47.04 -4.28
C THR A 510 14.29 -47.31 -5.18
N GLY A 511 15.46 -46.81 -4.81
CA GLY A 511 16.63 -46.75 -5.71
C GLY A 511 16.56 -45.59 -6.72
N ARG A 512 17.70 -45.32 -7.39
CA ARG A 512 17.85 -44.23 -8.38
C ARG A 512 17.54 -44.65 -9.83
N ALA A 513 17.57 -45.94 -10.14
CA ALA A 513 17.44 -46.43 -11.51
C ALA A 513 16.05 -46.12 -12.10
N GLY A 514 16.00 -45.65 -13.34
CA GLY A 514 14.74 -45.36 -14.06
C GLY A 514 13.94 -44.15 -13.56
N ARG A 515 14.43 -43.36 -12.60
CA ARG A 515 13.69 -42.23 -12.03
C ARG A 515 13.87 -40.94 -12.84
N ASN A 516 12.76 -40.28 -13.18
CA ASN A 516 12.80 -38.92 -13.71
C ASN A 516 13.06 -37.90 -12.59
N MET A 517 14.30 -37.41 -12.50
CA MET A 517 14.72 -36.49 -11.44
C MET A 517 13.99 -35.14 -11.47
N ASN A 518 13.66 -34.62 -12.66
CA ASN A 518 12.93 -33.36 -12.81
C ASN A 518 11.51 -33.47 -12.25
N ARG A 519 10.81 -34.57 -12.55
CA ARG A 519 9.48 -34.84 -12.00
C ARG A 519 9.55 -35.01 -10.48
N TYR A 520 10.55 -35.73 -9.98
CA TYR A 520 10.77 -35.92 -8.55
C TYR A 520 10.98 -34.60 -7.82
N ASN A 521 11.91 -33.77 -8.27
CA ASN A 521 12.22 -32.47 -7.66
C ASN A 521 10.97 -31.59 -7.62
N LYS A 522 10.17 -31.54 -8.70
CA LYS A 522 8.90 -30.81 -8.70
C LYS A 522 7.88 -31.30 -7.65
N LEU A 523 7.85 -32.59 -7.35
CA LEU A 523 6.99 -33.14 -6.29
C LEU A 523 7.53 -32.81 -4.90
N VAL A 524 8.84 -32.89 -4.71
CA VAL A 524 9.52 -32.46 -3.47
C VAL A 524 9.30 -30.97 -3.22
N ASP A 525 9.37 -30.12 -4.25
CA ASP A 525 9.10 -28.69 -4.13
C ASP A 525 7.66 -28.41 -3.70
N ARG A 526 6.69 -29.18 -4.21
CA ARG A 526 5.28 -29.09 -3.79
C ARG A 526 5.10 -29.52 -2.35
N GLU A 527 5.74 -30.60 -1.93
CA GLU A 527 5.75 -31.06 -0.54
C GLU A 527 6.32 -29.98 0.38
N ASN A 528 7.49 -29.43 0.04
CA ASN A 528 8.16 -28.36 0.78
C ASN A 528 7.28 -27.10 0.87
N ALA A 529 6.59 -26.73 -0.20
CA ALA A 529 5.67 -25.59 -0.18
C ALA A 529 4.53 -25.79 0.83
N VAL A 530 3.87 -26.96 0.82
CA VAL A 530 2.82 -27.29 1.80
C VAL A 530 3.38 -27.34 3.22
N MET A 531 4.60 -27.88 3.40
CA MET A 531 5.29 -27.91 4.68
C MET A 531 5.51 -26.49 5.25
N LEU A 532 6.00 -25.57 4.42
CA LEU A 532 6.20 -24.18 4.82
C LEU A 532 4.88 -23.50 5.19
N GLU A 533 3.80 -23.80 4.46
CA GLU A 533 2.48 -23.23 4.76
C GLU A 533 1.96 -23.65 6.14
N PHE A 534 1.98 -24.96 6.46
CA PHE A 534 1.41 -25.40 7.74
C PHE A 534 2.31 -25.09 8.95
N THR A 535 3.63 -25.06 8.77
CA THR A 535 4.58 -24.72 9.85
C THR A 535 4.44 -23.26 10.31
N GLY A 536 3.98 -22.35 9.44
CA GLY A 536 3.70 -20.95 9.80
C GLY A 536 2.38 -20.72 10.55
N ILE A 537 1.42 -21.65 10.45
CA ILE A 537 0.07 -21.49 11.03
C ILE A 537 0.07 -21.34 12.57
N PRO A 538 0.85 -22.13 13.34
CA PRO A 538 0.96 -21.94 14.79
C PRO A 538 1.42 -20.53 15.19
N GLU A 539 2.39 -19.95 14.47
CA GLU A 539 2.87 -18.60 14.77
C GLU A 539 1.82 -17.53 14.42
N GLU A 540 1.07 -17.72 13.33
CA GLU A 540 -0.08 -16.86 13.01
C GLU A 540 -1.15 -16.90 14.11
N PHE A 541 -1.43 -18.08 14.66
CA PHE A 541 -2.40 -18.25 15.75
C PHE A 541 -1.89 -17.66 17.06
N LYS A 542 -0.61 -17.85 17.39
CA LYS A 542 0.05 -17.22 18.55
C LYS A 542 -0.05 -15.70 18.49
N ARG A 543 0.13 -15.09 17.31
CA ARG A 543 -0.10 -13.65 17.11
C ARG A 543 -1.55 -13.26 17.40
N LYS A 544 -2.53 -14.04 16.93
CA LYS A 544 -3.96 -13.81 17.23
C LYS A 544 -4.26 -13.87 18.73
N LEU A 545 -3.63 -14.82 19.42
CA LEU A 545 -3.75 -14.97 20.87
C LEU A 545 -3.13 -13.77 21.61
N SER A 546 -2.00 -13.24 21.13
CA SER A 546 -1.42 -12.00 21.65
C SER A 546 -2.33 -10.79 21.41
N GLU A 547 -2.87 -10.64 20.21
CA GLU A 547 -3.83 -9.57 19.89
C GLU A 547 -5.05 -9.62 20.83
N ALA A 548 -5.58 -10.81 21.12
CA ALA A 548 -6.67 -10.98 22.07
C ALA A 548 -6.27 -10.61 23.51
N LYS A 549 -5.09 -11.03 23.97
CA LYS A 549 -4.53 -10.62 25.29
C LYS A 549 -4.43 -9.10 25.41
N ASP A 550 -3.98 -8.43 24.35
CA ASP A 550 -3.88 -6.98 24.32
C ASP A 550 -5.27 -6.32 24.36
N ARG A 551 -6.26 -6.83 23.60
CA ARG A 551 -7.64 -6.35 23.68
C ARG A 551 -8.24 -6.49 25.08
N ILE A 552 -8.02 -7.63 25.74
CA ILE A 552 -8.47 -7.85 27.13
C ILE A 552 -7.82 -6.82 28.06
N ARG A 553 -6.53 -6.53 27.89
CA ARG A 553 -5.82 -5.51 28.68
C ARG A 553 -6.37 -4.11 28.43
N HIS A 554 -6.61 -3.75 27.17
CA HIS A 554 -7.16 -2.45 26.78
C HIS A 554 -8.59 -2.25 27.29
N THR A 555 -9.48 -3.22 27.10
CA THR A 555 -10.86 -3.16 27.61
C THR A 555 -10.89 -3.04 29.14
N LYS A 556 -10.04 -3.77 29.87
CA LYS A 556 -9.88 -3.60 31.33
C LYS A 556 -9.42 -2.19 31.68
N LYS A 557 -8.43 -1.64 30.97
CA LYS A 557 -7.92 -0.28 31.19
C LYS A 557 -9.01 0.78 30.91
N GLU A 558 -9.81 0.60 29.86
CA GLU A 558 -10.92 1.50 29.52
C GLU A 558 -12.04 1.45 30.56
N LYS A 559 -12.41 0.27 31.04
CA LYS A 559 -13.37 0.11 32.15
C LYS A 559 -12.90 0.89 33.39
N ILE A 560 -11.62 0.73 33.77
CA ILE A 560 -11.03 1.49 34.88
C ILE A 560 -11.07 2.99 34.60
N LYS A 561 -10.69 3.43 33.39
CA LYS A 561 -10.73 4.85 33.01
C LYS A 561 -12.14 5.44 33.11
N LYS A 562 -13.17 4.71 32.65
CA LYS A 562 -14.58 5.10 32.79
C LYS A 562 -14.96 5.23 34.28
N LEU A 563 -14.59 4.27 35.12
CA LEU A 563 -14.84 4.32 36.57
C LEU A 563 -14.16 5.53 37.23
N VAL A 564 -12.89 5.78 36.91
CA VAL A 564 -12.12 6.93 37.44
C VAL A 564 -12.72 8.26 36.99
N SER A 565 -13.21 8.35 35.74
CA SER A 565 -13.81 9.59 35.23
C SER A 565 -15.10 9.99 35.96
N LYS A 566 -15.85 9.01 36.51
CA LYS A 566 -17.08 9.24 37.28
C LYS A 566 -16.83 9.73 38.72
N ILE A 567 -15.57 9.76 39.18
CA ILE A 567 -15.22 10.20 40.53
C ILE A 567 -15.21 11.74 40.57
N ASN A 568 -16.24 12.31 41.20
CA ASN A 568 -16.36 13.75 41.43
C ASN A 568 -15.76 14.17 42.78
N ASN A 569 -15.86 13.32 43.80
CA ASN A 569 -15.30 13.58 45.14
C ASN A 569 -13.88 13.03 45.23
N VAL A 570 -12.90 13.90 44.98
CA VAL A 570 -11.48 13.56 45.08
C VAL A 570 -11.01 13.72 46.51
N ILE A 571 -10.33 12.70 47.04
CA ILE A 571 -9.75 12.73 48.39
C ILE A 571 -8.70 13.85 48.48
N GLU A 572 -8.62 14.54 49.62
CA GLU A 572 -7.61 15.57 49.84
C GLU A 572 -6.21 14.98 50.03
N PHE A 573 -5.25 15.50 49.28
CA PHE A 573 -3.82 15.16 49.40
C PHE A 573 -3.04 16.36 49.94
N LYS A 574 -2.22 16.13 50.97
CA LYS A 574 -1.33 17.14 51.54
C LYS A 574 -0.04 17.23 50.72
N ALA A 575 0.44 18.45 50.48
CA ALA A 575 1.69 18.66 49.74
C ALA A 575 2.87 18.74 50.71
N GLU A 576 3.86 17.86 50.55
CA GLU A 576 5.08 17.84 51.37
C GLU A 576 6.32 17.52 50.51
N ASN A 577 7.51 17.85 51.00
CA ASN A 577 8.75 17.41 50.37
C ASN A 577 9.19 16.11 51.03
N LYS A 578 9.28 15.03 50.25
CA LYS A 578 9.62 13.70 50.75
C LYS A 578 10.83 13.16 50.03
N GLU A 579 11.70 12.51 50.77
CA GLU A 579 12.81 11.72 50.25
C GLU A 579 12.34 10.28 50.05
N PHE A 580 12.52 9.75 48.84
CA PHE A 580 12.15 8.37 48.52
C PHE A 580 13.11 7.78 47.49
N THR A 581 13.25 6.46 47.51
CA THR A 581 14.12 5.74 46.57
C THR A 581 13.32 5.37 45.33
N PHE A 582 13.80 5.76 44.15
CA PHE A 582 13.20 5.42 42.87
C PHE A 582 14.28 4.92 41.91
N MET A 583 14.10 3.73 41.32
CA MET A 583 15.10 3.08 40.46
C MET A 583 16.51 3.06 41.09
N ASN A 584 16.60 2.74 42.39
CA ASN A 584 17.83 2.71 43.20
C ASN A 584 18.52 4.07 43.41
N ASN A 585 17.87 5.19 43.07
CA ASN A 585 18.38 6.54 43.35
C ASN A 585 17.52 7.21 44.43
N LEU A 586 18.16 7.91 45.37
CA LEU A 586 17.46 8.72 46.37
C LEU A 586 17.02 10.04 45.72
N GLU A 587 15.71 10.27 45.62
CA GLU A 587 15.15 11.51 45.10
C GLU A 587 14.45 12.30 46.21
N LYS A 588 14.73 13.61 46.28
CA LYS A 588 13.98 14.57 47.11
C LYS A 588 13.08 15.40 46.22
N LYS A 589 11.76 15.21 46.31
CA LYS A 589 10.78 15.93 45.48
C LYS A 589 9.55 16.33 46.27
N ARG A 590 8.82 17.30 45.72
CA ARG A 590 7.47 17.63 46.18
C ARG A 590 6.52 16.47 45.83
N VAL A 591 5.87 15.93 46.83
CA VAL A 591 4.90 14.83 46.73
C VAL A 591 3.55 15.26 47.31
N TYR A 592 2.51 14.55 46.90
CA TYR A 592 1.15 14.71 47.41
C TYR A 592 0.77 13.45 48.18
N THR A 593 0.65 13.54 49.50
CA THR A 593 0.46 12.39 50.39
C THR A 593 -0.95 12.29 50.95
N HIS A 594 -1.40 11.04 51.11
CA HIS A 594 -2.64 10.68 51.79
C HIS A 594 -2.46 9.29 52.45
N GLY A 595 -2.24 9.27 53.76
CA GLY A 595 -1.87 8.04 54.48
C GLY A 595 -0.59 7.40 53.92
N ASP A 596 -0.64 6.11 53.61
CA ASP A 596 0.47 5.34 53.01
C ASP A 596 0.65 5.58 51.50
N TRP A 597 -0.23 6.39 50.89
CA TRP A 597 -0.20 6.69 49.46
C TRP A 597 0.47 8.03 49.20
N PHE A 598 1.26 8.11 48.13
CA PHE A 598 1.74 9.39 47.64
C PHE A 598 1.85 9.46 46.12
N ILE A 599 1.71 10.67 45.58
CA ILE A 599 1.83 10.97 44.15
C ILE A 599 3.04 11.89 43.94
N CYS A 600 3.90 11.56 42.98
CA CYS A 600 5.03 12.40 42.60
C CYS A 600 5.14 12.55 41.08
N LYS A 601 5.76 13.64 40.62
CA LYS A 601 6.08 13.83 39.19
C LYS A 601 7.54 13.46 38.95
N THR A 602 7.79 12.34 38.29
CA THR A 602 9.14 11.84 37.97
C THR A 602 9.19 11.34 36.54
N CYS A 603 10.30 11.64 35.84
CA CYS A 603 10.49 11.34 34.41
C CYS A 603 9.35 11.88 33.52
N GLY A 604 8.80 13.05 33.84
CA GLY A 604 7.77 13.71 33.04
C GLY A 604 6.33 13.20 33.21
N ALA A 605 6.09 12.17 34.04
CA ALA A 605 4.77 11.61 34.32
C ALA A 605 4.43 11.66 35.82
N PHE A 606 3.14 11.73 36.14
CA PHE A 606 2.66 11.53 37.51
C PHE A 606 2.65 10.03 37.83
N ARG A 607 3.23 9.66 38.97
CA ARG A 607 3.32 8.28 39.44
C ARG A 607 2.70 8.17 40.82
N ILE A 608 2.02 7.06 41.07
CA ILE A 608 1.30 6.76 42.31
C ILE A 608 2.03 5.63 43.02
N PHE A 609 2.37 5.87 44.29
CA PHE A 609 3.09 4.94 45.15
C PHE A 609 2.23 4.53 46.34
N TYR A 610 2.36 3.27 46.75
CA TYR A 610 1.79 2.73 47.98
C TYR A 610 2.90 2.06 48.79
N LYS A 611 3.09 2.48 50.04
CA LYS A 611 4.16 1.95 50.93
C LYS A 611 5.55 1.95 50.27
N GLY A 612 5.84 2.96 49.45
CA GLY A 612 7.12 3.11 48.74
C GLY A 612 7.25 2.35 47.41
N ASN A 613 6.31 1.47 47.06
CA ASN A 613 6.30 0.76 45.78
C ASN A 613 5.44 1.48 44.74
N GLU A 614 5.91 1.53 43.49
CA GLU A 614 5.14 2.10 42.39
C GLU A 614 3.96 1.18 42.05
N VAL A 615 2.74 1.73 42.11
CA VAL A 615 1.50 1.00 41.78
C VAL A 615 1.01 1.35 40.37
N HIS A 616 1.13 2.62 39.99
CA HIS A 616 0.66 3.09 38.69
C HIS A 616 1.43 4.29 38.18
N THR A 617 1.62 4.35 36.85
CA THR A 617 2.19 5.49 36.14
C THR A 617 1.15 6.05 35.17
N MET A 618 0.87 7.35 35.30
CA MET A 618 0.00 8.12 34.40
C MET A 618 0.72 8.44 33.08
N LEU A 619 -0.03 8.88 32.06
CA LEU A 619 0.55 9.39 30.83
C LEU A 619 1.19 10.77 31.07
N THR A 620 2.20 11.12 30.27
CA THR A 620 2.89 12.43 30.36
C THR A 620 1.98 13.63 30.07
N THR A 621 0.88 13.40 29.36
CA THR A 621 -0.14 14.41 29.02
C THR A 621 -1.19 14.59 30.12
N GLU A 622 -1.29 13.66 31.07
CA GLU A 622 -2.33 13.67 32.10
C GLU A 622 -1.98 14.63 33.24
N THR A 623 -3.01 15.26 33.82
CA THR A 623 -2.84 16.31 34.81
C THR A 623 -2.70 15.75 36.23
N LEU A 624 -2.28 16.59 37.19
CA LEU A 624 -2.25 16.21 38.60
C LEU A 624 -3.65 15.82 39.11
N ASN A 625 -4.70 16.46 38.60
CA ASN A 625 -6.07 16.16 39.02
C ASN A 625 -6.48 14.74 38.59
N ASP A 626 -6.11 14.34 37.38
CA ASP A 626 -6.35 12.98 36.88
C ASP A 626 -5.60 11.94 37.73
N ALA A 627 -4.36 12.25 38.13
CA ALA A 627 -3.58 11.41 39.03
C ALA A 627 -4.25 11.28 40.41
N LYS A 628 -4.81 12.37 40.96
CA LYS A 628 -5.55 12.33 42.24
C LYS A 628 -6.83 11.51 42.14
N LYS A 629 -7.59 11.65 41.04
CA LYS A 629 -8.79 10.82 40.77
C LYS A 629 -8.44 9.34 40.69
N TYR A 630 -7.36 9.00 39.98
CA TYR A 630 -6.90 7.63 39.85
C TYR A 630 -6.41 7.06 41.20
N ALA A 631 -5.66 7.85 41.98
CA ALA A 631 -5.25 7.47 43.32
C ALA A 631 -6.44 7.25 44.26
N THR A 632 -7.46 8.13 44.19
CA THR A 632 -8.72 7.98 44.93
C THR A 632 -9.43 6.66 44.60
N TYR A 633 -9.49 6.30 43.31
CA TYR A 633 -10.03 5.00 42.88
C TYR A 633 -9.26 3.82 43.50
N LEU A 634 -7.93 3.86 43.47
CA LEU A 634 -7.09 2.80 44.04
C LEU A 634 -7.26 2.68 45.56
N ILE A 635 -7.32 3.80 46.27
CA ILE A 635 -7.53 3.84 47.73
C ILE A 635 -8.88 3.22 48.08
N ASN A 636 -9.94 3.61 47.37
CA ASN A 636 -11.27 3.05 47.58
C ASN A 636 -11.28 1.54 47.37
N GLN A 637 -10.64 1.04 46.30
CA GLN A 637 -10.52 -0.40 46.06
C GLN A 637 -9.69 -1.15 47.10
N SER A 638 -8.62 -0.55 47.64
CA SER A 638 -7.84 -1.18 48.71
C SER A 638 -8.66 -1.31 49.99
N ASN A 639 -9.48 -0.31 50.32
CA ASN A 639 -10.32 -0.34 51.51
C ASN A 639 -11.43 -1.39 51.41
N THR A 640 -12.00 -1.61 50.21
CA THR A 640 -13.03 -2.65 49.99
C THR A 640 -12.48 -4.08 50.03
N LYS A 641 -11.16 -4.28 49.95
CA LYS A 641 -10.52 -5.61 50.06
C LYS A 641 -10.07 -5.95 51.48
N ILE A 642 -10.02 -4.96 52.36
CA ILE A 642 -9.60 -5.10 53.77
C ILE A 642 -10.84 -5.22 54.68
N SER A 643 -12.02 -4.82 54.17
CA SER A 643 -13.34 -5.16 54.72
C SER A 643 -13.84 -6.46 54.12
#